data_AF-N4UBL2-F1
#
_entry.id   AF-N4UBL2-F1
#
_cell.length_a   1.000
_cell.length_b   1.000
_cell.length_c   1.000
_cell.angle_alpha   90.00
_cell.angle_beta   90.00
_cell.angle_gamma   90.00
#
_symmetry.space_group_name_H-M   'P 1'
#
loop_
_entity.id
_entity.type
_entity.pdbx_description
1 polymer ?
#
loop_
_entity_poly.entity_id
_entity_poly.type
_entity_poly.pdbx_seq_one_letter_code
_entity_poly.pdbx_strand_id
1 'polypeptide(L)'
;MLQKRSLLRALAADEHNQTSFLQNDFQGGKGPGPRVVLNGHVDVFPVGDGSGWSRDPWSGDIVDGRLHGRGVVDMKSGTASLIIAYAFLYERRHLLSGSVALCAVADEETGGKWGTKYLIEQDKHRWGGDLMLCAEPGGLETIRFAEKGSLRLTCTVKTKGALRPYLHLSKGAIRTASAFIDEVIKSVESLPVDLPDEMERHLEKPEVKRAIDQAMGPGTITIIARPTVNVGTIKGGLKVNMIPETCIFELDIRMPVGMREDTVLELIDTIIPQYEPASITIKKQAAASNPFNYSVIDHPIVSHLKDNAKSLRPGADAPIPIPSMGGSDCKHYRVYFLASQGVLPSIALNFIIMPEKKILALGSGMVAKPCVDYLLRDKKNVLTIACRTLSSTQNIAAGRSSAKAVALDVASPELDHHVAEHDLVISLVPFVHHAAIVQWAIKGNTNFITTSYDSPAPEISENPLRFKFSWSPRGALLSQQISATFLQDGKVIEISNKDLMNKAVLYHVLDGYSFLAYPNRDFLTGAASATEVDLLAKVDEVCNFCSPEEGSKILAGLKWMGLFSDEVAAVRDSPLGTLRSTGQDMQLPGRTSALELFGEPGGYSAMAKSVGLTCGIAIQLLLDDEPASNKPGVIAPYSREICDPIRVRAEAKRIKLVEHTL
;
A
#
# COMPACT_ATOMS: atom_id res chain seq x y z
N MET A 1 2.12 -5.47 -31.57
CA MET A 1 3.54 -5.93 -31.50
C MET A 1 4.51 -5.15 -32.39
N LEU A 2 4.11 -4.61 -33.56
CA LEU A 2 5.01 -3.88 -34.46
C LEU A 2 5.48 -2.49 -33.95
N GLN A 3 4.71 -1.79 -33.12
CA GLN A 3 5.11 -0.49 -32.53
C GLN A 3 6.19 -0.61 -31.43
N LYS A 4 6.20 -1.69 -30.63
CA LYS A 4 7.24 -1.95 -29.60
C LYS A 4 8.65 -2.14 -30.18
N ARG A 5 8.77 -2.63 -31.43
CA ARG A 5 10.06 -2.83 -32.11
C ARG A 5 10.69 -1.53 -32.61
N SER A 6 9.91 -0.47 -32.83
CA SER A 6 10.42 0.82 -33.28
C SER A 6 11.12 1.60 -32.16
N LEU A 7 10.57 1.53 -30.94
CA LEU A 7 11.19 2.13 -29.75
C LEU A 7 12.52 1.44 -29.43
N LEU A 8 12.54 0.10 -29.34
CA LEU A 8 13.76 -0.68 -29.04
C LEU A 8 14.89 -0.51 -30.08
N ARG A 9 14.57 -0.23 -31.36
CA ARG A 9 15.58 0.07 -32.38
C ARG A 9 16.13 1.50 -32.32
N ALA A 10 15.37 2.45 -31.77
CA ALA A 10 15.88 3.80 -31.52
C ALA A 10 16.78 3.87 -30.26
N LEU A 11 16.81 2.81 -29.46
CA LEU A 11 17.51 2.73 -28.17
C LEU A 11 18.82 1.92 -28.24
N ALA A 12 19.25 1.48 -29.43
CA ALA A 12 20.43 0.63 -29.58
C ALA A 12 21.45 1.22 -30.57
N ALA A 13 22.64 1.48 -30.01
CA ALA A 13 23.98 1.49 -30.60
C ALA A 13 24.69 2.86 -30.58
N ASP A 14 25.66 2.98 -29.69
CA ASP A 14 26.99 3.43 -30.08
C ASP A 14 28.01 2.43 -29.51
N GLU A 15 28.84 1.84 -30.36
CA GLU A 15 29.78 0.76 -30.02
C GLU A 15 30.99 1.26 -29.22
N HIS A 16 31.00 2.53 -28.78
CA HIS A 16 32.19 3.18 -28.20
C HIS A 16 32.02 3.82 -26.81
N ASN A 17 30.92 3.63 -26.07
CA ASN A 17 30.78 4.25 -24.75
C ASN A 17 30.21 3.29 -23.68
N GLN A 18 31.10 2.77 -22.82
CA GLN A 18 30.76 2.00 -21.60
C GLN A 18 30.17 2.86 -20.47
N THR A 19 29.69 4.07 -20.77
CA THR A 19 29.53 5.17 -19.81
C THR A 19 28.08 5.62 -19.63
N SER A 20 27.17 5.25 -20.54
CA SER A 20 25.72 5.41 -20.34
C SER A 20 24.93 4.43 -21.19
N PHE A 21 23.83 3.93 -20.65
CA PHE A 21 23.05 2.89 -21.30
C PHE A 21 21.93 3.47 -22.18
N LEU A 22 21.40 4.65 -21.85
CA LEU A 22 20.33 5.27 -22.62
C LEU A 22 20.43 6.79 -22.57
N GLN A 23 20.58 7.42 -23.73
CA GLN A 23 20.59 8.88 -23.86
C GLN A 23 19.73 9.29 -25.05
N ASN A 24 18.79 10.19 -24.83
CA ASN A 24 17.99 10.76 -25.92
C ASN A 24 17.44 12.13 -25.54
N ASP A 25 17.17 12.97 -26.52
CA ASP A 25 16.58 14.28 -26.31
C ASP A 25 15.68 14.70 -27.48
N PHE A 26 14.73 15.58 -27.22
CA PHE A 26 13.86 16.13 -28.25
C PHE A 26 13.48 17.59 -27.97
N GLN A 27 13.17 18.31 -29.05
CA GLN A 27 12.60 19.66 -29.02
C GLN A 27 11.06 19.59 -29.12
N GLY A 28 10.37 20.43 -28.36
CA GLY A 28 8.93 20.65 -28.46
C GLY A 28 8.54 21.43 -29.72
N GLY A 29 7.31 21.23 -30.20
CA GLY A 29 6.79 21.83 -31.44
C GLY A 29 6.22 23.25 -31.29
N LYS A 30 6.05 23.77 -30.07
CA LYS A 30 5.51 25.12 -29.81
C LYS A 30 6.57 26.22 -29.65
N GLY A 31 7.82 25.93 -30.00
CA GLY A 31 8.90 26.90 -29.95
C GLY A 31 9.74 26.84 -28.67
N PRO A 32 10.48 27.92 -28.33
CA PRO A 32 11.45 27.92 -27.24
C PRO A 32 10.75 27.80 -25.87
N GLY A 33 11.50 27.33 -24.89
CA GLY A 33 11.04 27.07 -23.53
C GLY A 33 12.13 26.36 -22.73
N PRO A 34 11.84 25.96 -21.47
CA PRO A 34 12.85 25.34 -20.60
C PRO A 34 13.31 23.99 -21.14
N ARG A 35 14.57 23.65 -20.90
CA ARG A 35 15.14 22.31 -21.09
C ARG A 35 15.03 21.50 -19.81
N VAL A 36 14.26 20.42 -19.84
CA VAL A 36 14.08 19.54 -18.67
C VAL A 36 14.93 18.29 -18.85
N VAL A 37 15.80 17.99 -17.88
CA VAL A 37 16.60 16.77 -17.86
C VAL A 37 15.97 15.75 -16.92
N LEU A 38 15.68 14.56 -17.44
CA LEU A 38 15.25 13.39 -16.68
C LEU A 38 16.47 12.50 -16.50
N ASN A 39 16.97 12.40 -15.26
CA ASN A 39 18.20 11.69 -14.96
C ASN A 39 17.96 10.52 -14.01
N GLY A 40 18.51 9.36 -14.35
CA GLY A 40 18.60 8.24 -13.44
C GLY A 40 19.79 7.34 -13.76
N HIS A 41 20.09 6.44 -12.83
CA HIS A 41 21.18 5.48 -12.97
C HIS A 41 20.66 4.04 -13.02
N VAL A 42 21.49 3.13 -13.49
CA VAL A 42 21.17 1.70 -13.62
C VAL A 42 22.21 0.78 -12.99
N ASP A 43 23.36 1.32 -12.60
CA ASP A 43 24.35 0.61 -11.81
C ASP A 43 23.83 0.32 -10.40
N VAL A 44 24.50 -0.59 -9.71
CA VAL A 44 24.09 -1.07 -8.40
C VAL A 44 25.30 -1.44 -7.56
N PHE A 45 25.17 -1.33 -6.24
CA PHE A 45 26.14 -1.95 -5.33
C PHE A 45 26.25 -3.48 -5.51
N PRO A 46 27.45 -4.05 -5.28
CA PRO A 46 27.66 -5.50 -5.29
C PRO A 46 26.76 -6.24 -4.28
N VAL A 47 26.37 -7.47 -4.62
CA VAL A 47 25.50 -8.31 -3.77
C VAL A 47 26.28 -9.24 -2.81
N GLY A 48 27.61 -9.16 -2.81
CA GLY A 48 28.47 -10.06 -2.03
C GLY A 48 28.39 -11.50 -2.52
N ASP A 49 28.50 -12.45 -1.59
CA ASP A 49 28.31 -13.89 -1.83
C ASP A 49 26.83 -14.33 -1.84
N GLY A 50 25.90 -13.37 -1.71
CA GLY A 50 24.47 -13.63 -1.63
C GLY A 50 23.97 -14.01 -0.23
N SER A 51 24.85 -14.09 0.78
CA SER A 51 24.44 -14.33 2.17
C SER A 51 23.64 -13.15 2.74
N GLY A 52 22.61 -13.45 3.55
CA GLY A 52 21.75 -12.44 4.18
C GLY A 52 20.57 -11.95 3.33
N TRP A 53 20.47 -12.36 2.06
CA TRP A 53 19.29 -12.10 1.24
C TRP A 53 18.20 -13.14 1.49
N SER A 54 16.96 -12.70 1.66
CA SER A 54 15.80 -13.59 1.77
C SER A 54 15.33 -14.16 0.42
N ARG A 55 15.82 -13.58 -0.69
CA ARG A 55 15.53 -13.97 -2.07
C ARG A 55 16.79 -13.79 -2.92
N ASP A 56 16.85 -14.42 -4.08
CA ASP A 56 17.94 -14.15 -5.02
C ASP A 56 17.95 -12.66 -5.39
N PRO A 57 19.05 -11.92 -5.15
CA PRO A 57 19.11 -10.49 -5.45
C PRO A 57 18.98 -10.19 -6.95
N TRP A 58 19.10 -11.16 -7.85
CA TRP A 58 18.98 -10.98 -9.29
C TRP A 58 17.67 -11.51 -9.88
N SER A 59 16.76 -12.05 -9.06
CA SER A 59 15.56 -12.72 -9.58
C SER A 59 14.60 -11.78 -10.29
N GLY A 60 14.42 -10.56 -9.78
CA GLY A 60 13.34 -9.69 -10.24
C GLY A 60 11.96 -10.22 -9.85
N ASP A 61 11.87 -11.02 -8.79
CA ASP A 61 10.60 -11.62 -8.34
C ASP A 61 9.56 -10.55 -8.02
N ILE A 62 8.32 -10.81 -8.41
CA ILE A 62 7.17 -10.00 -8.02
C ILE A 62 6.37 -10.79 -6.99
N VAL A 63 6.29 -10.28 -5.77
CA VAL A 63 5.57 -10.90 -4.66
C VAL A 63 4.70 -9.85 -3.99
N ASP A 64 3.42 -10.16 -3.80
CA ASP A 64 2.42 -9.24 -3.22
C ASP A 64 2.41 -7.86 -3.91
N GLY A 65 2.57 -7.88 -5.25
CA GLY A 65 2.64 -6.66 -6.07
C GLY A 65 3.91 -5.83 -5.90
N ARG A 66 4.92 -6.33 -5.18
CA ARG A 66 6.22 -5.68 -5.00
C ARG A 66 7.30 -6.38 -5.82
N LEU A 67 8.10 -5.60 -6.54
CA LEU A 67 9.26 -6.09 -7.26
C LEU A 67 10.45 -6.20 -6.30
N HIS A 68 11.13 -7.35 -6.29
CA HIS A 68 12.26 -7.66 -5.43
C HIS A 68 13.53 -7.86 -6.25
N GLY A 69 14.64 -7.30 -5.80
CA GLY A 69 15.95 -7.46 -6.43
C GLY A 69 16.89 -6.29 -6.13
N ARG A 70 18.18 -6.50 -6.35
CA ARG A 70 19.22 -5.48 -6.18
C ARG A 70 19.02 -4.36 -7.20
N GLY A 71 18.85 -3.17 -6.63
CA GLY A 71 18.66 -1.92 -7.34
C GLY A 71 17.29 -1.73 -7.98
N VAL A 72 16.30 -2.51 -7.54
CA VAL A 72 14.90 -2.22 -7.89
C VAL A 72 14.50 -0.85 -7.36
N VAL A 73 14.76 -0.56 -6.09
CA VAL A 73 14.46 0.75 -5.47
C VAL A 73 15.48 1.81 -5.90
N ASP A 74 16.76 1.46 -5.83
CA ASP A 74 17.90 2.33 -6.14
C ASP A 74 18.67 1.79 -7.36
N MET A 75 18.41 2.23 -8.58
CA MET A 75 17.43 3.26 -8.95
C MET A 75 16.55 2.81 -10.14
N LYS A 76 16.49 1.51 -10.45
CA LYS A 76 15.88 1.03 -11.69
C LYS A 76 14.39 1.33 -11.82
N SER A 77 13.61 1.30 -10.72
CA SER A 77 12.18 1.66 -10.77
C SER A 77 11.95 3.13 -11.07
N GLY A 78 12.77 4.00 -10.46
CA GLY A 78 12.76 5.44 -10.74
C GLY A 78 13.16 5.73 -12.18
N THR A 79 14.28 5.15 -12.63
CA THR A 79 14.77 5.26 -14.01
C THR A 79 13.75 4.75 -15.03
N ALA A 80 13.10 3.61 -14.78
CA ALA A 80 12.02 3.11 -15.63
C ALA A 80 10.83 4.07 -15.71
N SER A 81 10.46 4.70 -14.59
CA SER A 81 9.39 5.70 -14.54
C SER A 81 9.73 6.94 -15.38
N LEU A 82 10.98 7.42 -15.32
CA LEU A 82 11.47 8.52 -16.15
C LEU A 82 11.48 8.17 -17.65
N ILE A 83 11.87 6.95 -18.01
CA ILE A 83 11.82 6.46 -19.40
C ILE A 83 10.37 6.47 -19.92
N ILE A 84 9.42 5.98 -19.11
CA ILE A 84 7.99 6.01 -19.47
C ILE A 84 7.51 7.45 -19.64
N ALA A 85 7.82 8.34 -18.69
CA ALA A 85 7.46 9.75 -18.78
C ALA A 85 8.03 10.41 -20.04
N TYR A 86 9.30 10.16 -20.35
CA TYR A 86 9.95 10.64 -21.57
C TYR A 86 9.21 10.18 -22.83
N ALA A 87 8.83 8.89 -22.92
CA ALA A 87 8.09 8.36 -24.05
C ALA A 87 6.73 9.05 -24.22
N PHE A 88 5.98 9.22 -23.13
CA PHE A 88 4.70 9.95 -23.13
C PHE A 88 4.84 11.40 -23.59
N LEU A 89 5.89 12.09 -23.14
CA LEU A 89 6.20 13.46 -23.54
C LEU A 89 6.62 13.54 -25.01
N TYR A 90 7.43 12.58 -25.50
CA TYR A 90 7.87 12.52 -26.89
C TYR A 90 6.70 12.37 -27.86
N GLU A 91 5.73 11.51 -27.57
CA GLU A 91 4.51 11.36 -28.38
C GLU A 91 3.73 12.69 -28.50
N ARG A 92 3.77 13.48 -27.44
CA ARG A 92 3.07 14.77 -27.32
C ARG A 92 3.97 15.97 -27.56
N ARG A 93 5.19 15.78 -28.07
CA ARG A 93 6.19 16.85 -28.23
C ARG A 93 5.69 18.05 -29.02
N HIS A 94 4.80 17.82 -30.00
CA HIS A 94 4.17 18.88 -30.78
C HIS A 94 3.31 19.85 -29.94
N LEU A 95 2.90 19.45 -28.73
CA LEU A 95 2.13 20.27 -27.78
C LEU A 95 3.00 21.05 -26.81
N LEU A 96 4.31 20.77 -26.77
CA LEU A 96 5.24 21.28 -25.76
C LEU A 96 6.09 22.43 -26.32
N SER A 97 6.43 23.38 -25.44
CA SER A 97 7.49 24.38 -25.66
C SER A 97 8.76 23.93 -24.93
N GLY A 98 9.94 24.28 -25.44
CA GLY A 98 11.21 23.89 -24.85
C GLY A 98 11.72 22.53 -25.30
N SER A 99 12.45 21.82 -24.45
CA SER A 99 13.07 20.53 -24.79
C SER A 99 13.17 19.58 -23.59
N VAL A 100 13.30 18.29 -23.85
CA VAL A 100 13.46 17.27 -22.81
C VAL A 100 14.64 16.37 -23.16
N ALA A 101 15.53 16.15 -22.20
CA ALA A 101 16.62 15.18 -22.27
C ALA A 101 16.36 14.03 -21.29
N LEU A 102 16.72 12.82 -21.67
CA LEU A 102 16.70 11.63 -20.83
C LEU A 102 18.12 11.05 -20.77
N CYS A 103 18.62 10.88 -19.55
CA CYS A 103 19.94 10.33 -19.27
C CYS A 103 19.78 9.16 -18.28
N ALA A 104 19.90 7.92 -18.77
CA ALA A 104 20.08 6.73 -17.93
C ALA A 104 21.57 6.34 -17.95
N VAL A 105 22.27 6.66 -16.86
CA VAL A 105 23.72 6.57 -16.77
C VAL A 105 24.18 5.35 -15.98
N ALA A 106 25.46 5.01 -16.14
CA ALA A 106 26.18 4.10 -15.27
C ALA A 106 27.05 4.91 -14.28
N ASP A 107 27.70 4.22 -13.35
CA ASP A 107 28.77 4.76 -12.49
C ASP A 107 28.33 5.74 -11.39
N GLU A 108 27.03 5.94 -11.17
CA GLU A 108 26.52 6.83 -10.12
C GLU A 108 27.03 6.39 -8.73
N GLU A 109 26.96 5.08 -8.45
CA GLU A 109 27.28 4.46 -7.17
C GLU A 109 28.78 4.56 -6.82
N THR A 110 29.63 4.95 -7.79
CA THR A 110 31.05 5.21 -7.57
C THR A 110 31.46 6.68 -7.76
N GLY A 111 30.48 7.57 -7.92
CA GLY A 111 30.65 9.03 -7.94
C GLY A 111 30.26 9.71 -9.25
N GLY A 112 29.78 8.96 -10.25
CA GLY A 112 29.25 9.47 -11.52
C GLY A 112 30.29 10.11 -12.43
N LYS A 113 31.58 9.79 -12.24
CA LYS A 113 32.70 10.38 -13.01
C LYS A 113 32.55 10.05 -14.49
N TRP A 114 32.27 8.78 -14.79
CA TRP A 114 32.11 8.29 -16.15
C TRP A 114 30.64 8.28 -16.59
N GLY A 115 29.70 8.50 -15.68
CA GLY A 115 28.28 8.66 -15.98
C GLY A 115 27.90 10.09 -16.30
N THR A 116 27.02 10.66 -15.47
CA THR A 116 26.44 12.00 -15.65
C THR A 116 27.49 13.10 -15.83
N LYS A 117 28.59 13.07 -15.07
CA LYS A 117 29.63 14.09 -15.18
C LYS A 117 30.24 14.14 -16.57
N TYR A 118 30.61 12.96 -17.10
CA TYR A 118 31.18 12.84 -18.43
C TYR A 118 30.21 13.37 -19.51
N LEU A 119 28.92 13.03 -19.43
CA LEU A 119 27.93 13.54 -20.39
C LEU A 119 27.85 15.05 -20.42
N ILE A 120 27.75 15.68 -19.25
CA ILE A 120 27.66 17.14 -19.16
C ILE A 120 28.94 17.81 -19.69
N GLU A 121 30.12 17.21 -19.46
CA GLU A 121 31.39 17.71 -19.99
C GLU A 121 31.54 17.57 -21.50
N GLN A 122 30.96 16.52 -22.10
CA GLN A 122 31.00 16.31 -23.56
C GLN A 122 30.11 17.33 -24.30
N ASP A 123 28.88 17.53 -23.83
CA ASP A 123 27.96 18.49 -24.43
C ASP A 123 27.02 19.08 -23.37
N LYS A 124 27.47 20.18 -22.76
CA LYS A 124 26.73 20.87 -21.71
C LYS A 124 25.38 21.40 -22.18
N HIS A 125 25.26 21.84 -23.43
CA HIS A 125 24.01 22.40 -23.93
C HIS A 125 22.96 21.30 -24.11
N ARG A 126 23.40 20.11 -24.57
CA ARG A 126 22.54 18.96 -24.75
C ARG A 126 22.23 18.24 -23.44
N TRP A 127 23.21 18.03 -22.58
CA TRP A 127 22.99 17.21 -21.37
C TRP A 127 22.73 18.03 -20.11
N GLY A 128 22.90 19.36 -20.16
CA GLY A 128 22.36 20.30 -19.18
C GLY A 128 20.91 20.70 -19.47
N GLY A 129 20.37 21.61 -18.65
CA GLY A 129 19.00 22.12 -18.80
C GLY A 129 18.61 23.13 -17.70
N ASP A 130 17.39 23.66 -17.77
CA ASP A 130 16.82 24.62 -16.82
C ASP A 130 16.11 23.95 -15.63
N LEU A 131 15.83 22.66 -15.73
CA LEU A 131 15.27 21.84 -14.66
C LEU A 131 15.85 20.43 -14.73
N MET A 132 16.15 19.81 -13.59
CA MET A 132 16.53 18.39 -13.55
C MET A 132 15.67 17.62 -12.55
N LEU A 133 15.07 16.53 -13.03
CA LEU A 133 14.35 15.56 -12.21
C LEU A 133 15.18 14.29 -12.10
N CYS A 134 15.57 13.98 -10.87
CA CYS A 134 16.21 12.73 -10.50
C CYS A 134 15.13 11.80 -9.92
N ALA A 135 15.27 10.49 -10.06
CA ALA A 135 14.32 9.52 -9.50
C ALA A 135 14.89 8.70 -8.33
N GLU A 136 15.70 9.34 -7.49
CA GLU A 136 16.34 8.72 -6.32
C GLU A 136 15.28 8.30 -5.28
N PRO A 137 15.51 7.25 -4.49
CA PRO A 137 14.54 6.76 -3.52
C PRO A 137 14.41 7.71 -2.32
N GLY A 138 13.43 8.60 -2.38
CA GLY A 138 12.96 9.47 -1.30
C GLY A 138 11.66 9.01 -0.63
N GLY A 139 11.01 7.96 -1.15
CA GLY A 139 9.70 7.49 -0.68
C GLY A 139 8.52 8.31 -1.21
N LEU A 140 7.32 7.95 -0.75
CA LEU A 140 6.07 8.52 -1.27
C LEU A 140 5.72 9.87 -0.64
N GLU A 141 6.07 10.07 0.62
CA GLU A 141 5.64 11.21 1.42
C GLU A 141 6.59 12.40 1.34
N THR A 142 7.64 12.34 0.52
CA THR A 142 8.69 13.36 0.51
C THR A 142 9.16 13.75 -0.88
N ILE A 143 9.70 14.96 -0.99
CA ILE A 143 10.36 15.50 -2.18
C ILE A 143 11.77 15.92 -1.77
N ARG A 144 12.82 15.41 -2.41
CA ARG A 144 14.20 15.84 -2.06
C ARG A 144 14.60 17.04 -2.89
N PHE A 145 14.84 18.16 -2.21
CA PHE A 145 15.21 19.43 -2.85
C PHE A 145 16.65 19.86 -2.54
N ALA A 146 17.30 19.20 -1.58
CA ALA A 146 18.63 19.51 -1.10
C ALA A 146 19.36 18.26 -0.64
N GLU A 147 20.69 18.31 -0.64
CA GLU A 147 21.57 17.21 -0.28
C GLU A 147 22.80 17.70 0.45
N LYS A 148 23.21 16.96 1.48
CA LYS A 148 24.52 17.17 2.12
C LYS A 148 25.64 16.84 1.13
N GLY A 149 26.73 17.61 1.21
CA GLY A 149 27.98 17.29 0.55
C GLY A 149 28.70 16.13 1.25
N SER A 150 29.65 15.52 0.55
CA SER A 150 30.55 14.51 1.08
C SER A 150 31.99 15.00 0.99
N LEU A 151 32.78 14.83 2.04
CA LEU A 151 34.21 15.06 2.02
C LEU A 151 34.90 13.81 2.57
N ARG A 152 35.54 13.05 1.68
CA ARG A 152 36.27 11.84 2.04
C ARG A 152 37.77 12.10 2.09
N LEU A 153 38.38 11.77 3.22
CA LEU A 153 39.79 12.04 3.52
C LEU A 153 40.49 10.74 3.91
N THR A 154 41.68 10.50 3.38
CA THR A 154 42.62 9.51 3.88
C THR A 154 43.69 10.22 4.70
N CYS A 155 43.78 9.88 5.98
CA CYS A 155 44.71 10.46 6.93
C CYS A 155 45.80 9.43 7.28
N THR A 156 47.05 9.84 7.24
CA THR A 156 48.20 9.01 7.63
C THR A 156 48.94 9.68 8.77
N VAL A 157 49.05 9.00 9.90
CA VAL A 157 49.80 9.43 11.08
C VAL A 157 51.07 8.60 11.16
N LYS A 158 52.22 9.28 11.23
CA LYS A 158 53.53 8.67 11.41
C LYS A 158 54.19 9.17 12.68
N THR A 159 54.74 8.24 13.44
CA THR A 159 55.51 8.51 14.66
C THR A 159 56.78 7.67 14.67
N LYS A 160 57.72 8.00 15.55
CA LYS A 160 58.89 7.13 15.77
C LYS A 160 58.45 5.79 16.35
N GLY A 161 58.92 4.70 15.77
CA GLY A 161 58.70 3.34 16.25
C GLY A 161 59.70 2.95 17.33
N ALA A 162 59.31 1.97 18.15
CA ALA A 162 60.16 1.38 19.17
C ALA A 162 59.59 0.05 19.67
N LEU A 163 60.36 -0.70 20.44
CA LEU A 163 59.86 -1.86 21.19
C LEU A 163 58.91 -1.39 22.30
N ARG A 164 57.88 -2.19 22.62
CA ARG A 164 56.81 -1.82 23.57
C ARG A 164 57.27 -1.22 24.92
N PRO A 165 58.37 -1.64 25.57
CA PRO A 165 58.77 -1.06 26.86
C PRO A 165 59.18 0.42 26.80
N TYR A 166 59.51 0.94 25.61
CA TYR A 166 60.07 2.29 25.43
C TYR A 166 59.00 3.35 25.08
N LEU A 167 57.82 3.28 25.70
CA LEU A 167 56.72 4.24 25.47
C LEU A 167 57.09 5.70 25.76
N HIS A 168 58.16 5.96 26.54
CA HIS A 168 58.69 7.31 26.75
C HIS A 168 59.33 7.92 25.49
N LEU A 169 59.73 7.10 24.50
CA LEU A 169 60.32 7.57 23.24
C LEU A 169 59.28 7.97 22.21
N SER A 170 58.06 7.43 22.30
CA SER A 170 56.97 7.70 21.36
C SER A 170 55.64 7.25 21.94
N LYS A 171 54.62 8.09 21.79
CA LYS A 171 53.23 7.75 22.13
C LYS A 171 52.63 6.70 21.17
N GLY A 172 53.25 6.51 20.00
CA GLY A 172 52.83 5.57 18.95
C GLY A 172 51.71 6.11 18.05
N ALA A 173 51.73 5.71 16.79
CA ALA A 173 50.85 6.27 15.76
C ALA A 173 49.36 5.99 16.01
N ILE A 174 49.00 4.82 16.56
CA ILE A 174 47.59 4.49 16.84
C ILE A 174 47.02 5.38 17.94
N ARG A 175 47.78 5.61 19.03
CA ARG A 175 47.33 6.46 20.14
C ARG A 175 47.21 7.91 19.71
N THR A 176 48.17 8.41 18.95
CA THR A 176 48.12 9.75 18.36
C THR A 176 46.93 9.88 17.39
N ALA A 177 46.72 8.90 16.51
CA ALA A 177 45.59 8.89 15.59
C ALA A 177 44.24 8.90 16.33
N SER A 178 44.10 8.10 17.40
CA SER A 178 42.87 8.09 18.21
C SER A 178 42.56 9.44 18.83
N ALA A 179 43.57 10.14 19.37
CA ALA A 179 43.38 11.47 19.94
C ALA A 179 43.11 12.53 18.87
N PHE A 180 43.73 12.43 17.69
CA PHE A 180 43.49 13.32 16.57
C PHE A 180 42.08 13.13 15.98
N ILE A 181 41.63 11.88 15.83
CA ILE A 181 40.28 11.54 15.37
C ILE A 181 39.23 12.16 16.30
N ASP A 182 39.37 11.99 17.60
CA ASP A 182 38.42 12.53 18.60
C ASP A 182 38.32 14.06 18.52
N GLU A 183 39.46 14.75 18.37
CA GLU A 183 39.51 16.21 18.23
C GLU A 183 38.90 16.69 16.90
N VAL A 184 39.17 16.00 15.79
CA VAL A 184 38.58 16.31 14.48
C VAL A 184 37.07 16.12 14.52
N ILE A 185 36.56 15.03 15.10
CA ILE A 185 35.12 14.80 15.23
C ILE A 185 34.48 15.95 16.01
N LYS A 186 34.99 16.25 17.22
CA LYS A 186 34.46 17.32 18.07
C LYS A 186 34.49 18.68 17.39
N SER A 187 35.61 19.02 16.76
CA SER A 187 35.81 20.32 16.13
C SER A 187 34.93 20.47 14.88
N VAL A 188 34.86 19.45 14.03
CA VAL A 188 34.05 19.50 12.81
C VAL A 188 32.56 19.49 13.14
N GLU A 189 32.10 18.66 14.07
CA GLU A 189 30.68 18.57 14.45
C GLU A 189 30.16 19.79 15.22
N SER A 190 31.07 20.62 15.76
CA SER A 190 30.74 21.88 16.44
C SER A 190 30.84 23.12 15.54
N LEU A 191 31.26 22.98 14.28
CA LEU A 191 31.32 24.10 13.35
C LEU A 191 29.93 24.72 13.14
N PRO A 192 29.81 26.06 13.17
CA PRO A 192 28.57 26.73 12.82
C PRO A 192 28.25 26.49 11.34
N VAL A 193 26.96 26.39 11.03
CA VAL A 193 26.46 26.15 9.67
C VAL A 193 25.63 27.36 9.25
N ASP A 194 26.00 27.96 8.13
CA ASP A 194 25.28 29.07 7.51
C ASP A 194 24.18 28.55 6.58
N LEU A 195 23.05 28.13 7.15
CA LEU A 195 21.91 27.65 6.38
C LEU A 195 21.17 28.83 5.72
N PRO A 196 20.69 28.69 4.47
CA PRO A 196 19.79 29.68 3.90
C PRO A 196 18.53 29.86 4.76
N ASP A 197 18.14 31.11 5.05
CA ASP A 197 17.01 31.44 5.93
C ASP A 197 15.70 30.69 5.61
N GLU A 198 15.41 30.49 4.31
CA GLU A 198 14.25 29.75 3.83
C GLU A 198 14.29 28.28 4.27
N MET A 199 15.47 27.66 4.19
CA MET A 199 15.69 26.29 4.60
C MET A 199 15.64 26.15 6.12
N GLU A 200 16.23 27.09 6.86
CA GLU A 200 16.19 27.09 8.32
C GLU A 200 14.74 27.15 8.82
N ARG A 201 13.96 28.15 8.38
CA ARG A 201 12.53 28.27 8.72
C ARG A 201 11.73 27.04 8.31
N HIS A 202 12.07 26.42 7.19
CA HIS A 202 11.36 25.22 6.74
C HIS A 202 11.67 24.00 7.60
N LEU A 203 12.92 23.81 8.01
CA LEU A 203 13.34 22.71 8.89
C LEU A 203 12.77 22.84 10.31
N GLU A 204 12.38 24.03 10.74
CA GLU A 204 11.74 24.25 12.04
C GLU A 204 10.32 23.68 12.12
N LYS A 205 9.62 23.54 10.99
CA LYS A 205 8.22 23.10 10.90
C LYS A 205 8.04 21.67 11.45
N PRO A 206 7.08 21.43 12.37
CA PRO A 206 6.89 20.11 12.99
C PRO A 206 6.64 18.97 11.98
N GLU A 207 5.88 19.23 10.93
CA GLU A 207 5.58 18.26 9.87
C GLU A 207 6.83 17.88 9.06
N VAL A 208 7.74 18.83 8.84
CA VAL A 208 9.02 18.60 8.15
C VAL A 208 9.94 17.73 9.00
N LYS A 209 10.02 18.03 10.30
CA LYS A 209 10.79 17.22 11.26
C LYS A 209 10.31 15.77 11.29
N ARG A 210 8.99 15.56 11.36
CA ARG A 210 8.39 14.21 11.30
C ARG A 210 8.68 13.50 9.99
N ALA A 211 8.54 14.19 8.85
CA ALA A 211 8.80 13.62 7.54
C ALA A 211 10.27 13.18 7.37
N ILE A 212 11.22 13.97 7.89
CA ILE A 212 12.65 13.65 7.88
C ILE A 212 12.93 12.34 8.61
N ASP A 213 12.47 12.22 9.85
CA ASP A 213 12.71 11.02 10.66
C ASP A 213 11.96 9.80 10.13
N GLN A 214 10.73 9.98 9.62
CA GLN A 214 9.98 8.88 9.02
C GLN A 214 10.64 8.36 7.74
N ALA A 215 11.23 9.25 6.92
CA ALA A 215 11.80 8.87 5.64
C ALA A 215 13.24 8.36 5.72
N MET A 216 14.04 8.81 6.70
CA MET A 216 15.47 8.48 6.80
C MET A 216 15.87 7.77 8.11
N GLY A 217 14.92 7.59 9.02
CA GLY A 217 15.14 6.93 10.31
C GLY A 217 15.09 7.92 11.49
N PRO A 218 14.63 7.47 12.67
CA PRO A 218 14.54 8.32 13.85
C PRO A 218 15.87 8.96 14.24
N GLY A 219 15.84 10.25 14.57
CA GLY A 219 17.02 11.01 14.97
C GLY A 219 17.76 11.70 13.82
N THR A 220 17.36 11.46 12.56
CA THR A 220 17.95 12.14 11.40
C THR A 220 17.82 13.67 11.49
N ILE A 221 16.74 14.17 12.10
CA ILE A 221 16.54 15.60 12.31
C ILE A 221 17.67 16.27 13.09
N THR A 222 18.36 15.53 13.95
CA THR A 222 19.48 16.07 14.77
C THR A 222 20.77 16.26 13.97
N ILE A 223 20.89 15.59 12.82
CA ILE A 223 22.12 15.56 12.01
C ILE A 223 21.95 16.16 10.61
N ILE A 224 20.72 16.32 10.10
CA ILE A 224 20.48 16.78 8.72
C ILE A 224 21.10 18.16 8.46
N ALA A 225 20.97 19.06 9.43
CA ALA A 225 21.45 20.43 9.42
C ALA A 225 22.84 20.63 10.06
N ARG A 226 23.53 19.54 10.45
CA ARG A 226 24.82 19.60 11.15
C ARG A 226 25.89 18.79 10.43
N PRO A 227 27.17 19.18 10.45
CA PRO A 227 28.23 18.29 10.02
C PRO A 227 28.23 17.00 10.84
N THR A 228 28.53 15.88 10.18
CA THR A 228 28.75 14.59 10.85
C THR A 228 30.01 13.94 10.33
N VAL A 229 30.77 13.31 11.21
CA VAL A 229 32.03 12.66 10.85
C VAL A 229 31.94 11.17 11.11
N ASN A 230 32.08 10.37 10.06
CA ASN A 230 32.22 8.92 10.18
C ASN A 230 33.68 8.49 9.99
N VAL A 231 34.21 7.70 10.91
CA VAL A 231 35.54 7.07 10.80
C VAL A 231 35.35 5.68 10.19
N GLY A 232 35.42 5.61 8.86
CA GLY A 232 35.05 4.40 8.12
C GLY A 232 36.07 3.27 8.23
N THR A 233 37.36 3.59 8.29
CA THR A 233 38.43 2.59 8.40
C THR A 233 39.56 3.10 9.30
N ILE A 234 40.22 2.18 10.00
CA ILE A 234 41.46 2.45 10.75
C ILE A 234 42.36 1.22 10.69
N LYS A 235 43.63 1.41 10.32
CA LYS A 235 44.65 0.36 10.21
C LYS A 235 45.97 0.87 10.76
N GLY A 236 46.51 0.21 11.77
CA GLY A 236 47.81 0.55 12.35
C GLY A 236 48.38 -0.58 13.18
N GLY A 237 49.72 -0.60 13.29
CA GLY A 237 50.45 -1.63 14.03
C GLY A 237 50.70 -2.92 13.26
N LEU A 238 51.83 -3.56 13.57
CA LEU A 238 52.26 -4.81 12.94
C LEU A 238 52.19 -6.00 13.90
N LYS A 239 52.73 -5.81 15.10
CA LYS A 239 52.71 -6.80 16.19
C LYS A 239 52.45 -6.10 17.50
N VAL A 240 51.82 -6.81 18.41
CA VAL A 240 51.39 -6.27 19.70
C VAL A 240 52.59 -5.74 20.50
N ASN A 241 53.77 -6.36 20.41
CA ASN A 241 55.00 -6.01 21.15
C ASN A 241 55.82 -4.85 20.54
N MET A 242 55.26 -4.12 19.58
CA MET A 242 55.89 -2.95 18.94
C MET A 242 55.03 -1.70 19.14
N ILE A 243 55.68 -0.55 19.28
CA ILE A 243 55.04 0.76 19.18
C ILE A 243 54.78 1.03 17.70
N PRO A 244 53.52 1.23 17.27
CA PRO A 244 53.17 1.37 15.87
C PRO A 244 53.76 2.65 15.27
N GLU A 245 54.50 2.52 14.18
CA GLU A 245 55.09 3.65 13.46
C GLU A 245 54.09 4.41 12.61
N THR A 246 53.12 3.69 12.03
CA THR A 246 52.15 4.25 11.09
C THR A 246 50.74 3.81 11.47
N CYS A 247 49.80 4.74 11.33
CA CYS A 247 48.36 4.48 11.39
C CYS A 247 47.70 5.23 10.22
N ILE A 248 46.86 4.53 9.46
CA ILE A 248 46.09 5.09 8.36
C ILE A 248 44.61 4.94 8.71
N PHE A 249 43.84 6.00 8.55
CA PHE A 249 42.40 5.97 8.76
C PHE A 249 41.69 6.83 7.72
N GLU A 250 40.42 6.54 7.48
CA GLU A 250 39.60 7.24 6.49
C GLU A 250 38.38 7.88 7.15
N LEU A 251 38.14 9.14 6.82
CA LEU A 251 37.01 9.92 7.28
C LEU A 251 36.02 10.14 6.14
N ASP A 252 34.74 9.99 6.42
CA ASP A 252 33.61 10.43 5.56
C ASP A 252 32.86 11.53 6.32
N ILE A 253 33.04 12.77 5.89
CA ILE A 253 32.44 13.95 6.52
C ILE A 253 31.26 14.38 5.66
N ARG A 254 30.06 14.43 6.27
CA ARG A 254 28.86 14.93 5.59
C ARG A 254 28.62 16.39 5.93
N MET A 255 28.73 17.23 4.90
CA MET A 255 28.65 18.69 5.02
C MET A 255 27.21 19.14 4.75
N PRO A 256 26.50 19.75 5.72
CA PRO A 256 25.18 20.31 5.47
C PRO A 256 25.23 21.45 4.44
N VAL A 257 24.05 21.84 3.96
CA VAL A 257 23.92 23.01 3.09
C VAL A 257 24.50 24.24 3.80
N GLY A 258 25.32 25.02 3.08
CA GLY A 258 26.02 26.17 3.64
C GLY A 258 27.45 25.88 4.13
N MET A 259 27.82 24.62 4.32
CA MET A 259 29.16 24.26 4.78
C MET A 259 30.09 23.89 3.62
N ARG A 260 31.19 24.65 3.46
CA ARG A 260 32.16 24.45 2.39
C ARG A 260 33.30 23.53 2.82
N GLU A 261 33.85 22.80 1.85
CA GLU A 261 34.90 21.81 2.09
C GLU A 261 36.21 22.42 2.58
N ASP A 262 36.56 23.61 2.10
CA ASP A 262 37.76 24.33 2.49
C ASP A 262 37.68 24.79 3.94
N THR A 263 36.51 25.21 4.42
CA THR A 263 36.30 25.52 5.85
C THR A 263 36.61 24.32 6.74
N VAL A 264 36.24 23.10 6.31
CA VAL A 264 36.54 21.88 7.05
C VAL A 264 38.04 21.53 6.96
N LEU A 265 38.64 21.67 5.78
CA LEU A 265 40.07 21.40 5.58
C LEU A 265 40.95 22.38 6.37
N GLU A 266 40.66 23.67 6.31
CA GLU A 266 41.35 24.72 7.08
C GLU A 266 41.27 24.45 8.58
N LEU A 267 40.10 24.06 9.09
CA LEU A 267 39.96 23.66 10.49
C LEU A 267 40.90 22.49 10.83
N ILE A 268 40.90 21.43 10.02
CA ILE A 268 41.76 20.27 10.30
C ILE A 268 43.25 20.66 10.23
N ASP A 269 43.63 21.53 9.29
CA ASP A 269 44.99 22.05 9.17
C ASP A 269 45.43 22.85 10.41
N THR A 270 44.51 23.51 11.13
CA THR A 270 44.80 24.16 12.43
C THR A 270 44.99 23.17 13.58
N ILE A 271 44.45 21.94 13.48
CA ILE A 271 44.55 20.91 14.51
C ILE A 271 45.88 20.13 14.38
N ILE A 272 46.36 19.88 13.16
CA ILE A 272 47.57 19.09 12.88
C ILE A 272 48.80 19.49 13.72
N PRO A 273 49.17 20.79 13.85
CA PRO A 273 50.37 21.20 14.58
C PRO A 273 50.35 20.82 16.08
N GLN A 274 49.17 20.61 16.66
CA GLN A 274 49.02 20.25 18.08
C GLN A 274 49.53 18.83 18.40
N TYR A 275 49.79 18.01 17.37
CA TYR A 275 50.19 16.61 17.51
C TYR A 275 51.67 16.38 17.20
N GLU A 276 52.48 17.43 17.07
CA GLU A 276 53.93 17.29 16.99
C GLU A 276 54.50 16.49 18.19
N PRO A 277 55.55 15.66 17.98
CA PRO A 277 56.35 15.50 16.76
C PRO A 277 55.78 14.47 15.76
N ALA A 278 54.51 14.06 15.87
CA ALA A 278 53.92 13.16 14.88
C ALA A 278 53.73 13.88 13.53
N SER A 279 54.02 13.19 12.43
CA SER A 279 53.72 13.68 11.09
C SER A 279 52.33 13.19 10.69
N ILE A 280 51.40 14.12 10.46
CA ILE A 280 50.05 13.82 9.98
C ILE A 280 49.92 14.37 8.56
N THR A 281 49.53 13.52 7.62
CA THR A 281 49.27 13.92 6.23
C THR A 281 47.86 13.55 5.84
N ILE A 282 47.17 14.47 5.17
CA ILE A 282 45.78 14.29 4.73
C ILE A 282 45.74 14.30 3.20
N LYS A 283 45.01 13.34 2.63
CA LYS A 283 44.76 13.25 1.19
C LYS A 283 43.26 13.22 0.93
N LYS A 284 42.76 14.22 0.22
CA LYS A 284 41.37 14.25 -0.27
C LYS A 284 41.15 13.17 -1.33
N GLN A 285 40.09 12.40 -1.19
CA GLN A 285 39.62 11.48 -2.22
C GLN A 285 38.70 12.22 -3.19
N ALA A 286 39.28 12.95 -4.14
CA ALA A 286 38.54 13.88 -5.00
C ALA A 286 37.34 13.27 -5.75
N ALA A 287 37.40 11.98 -6.11
CA ALA A 287 36.30 11.30 -6.80
C ALA A 287 35.08 11.03 -5.90
N ALA A 288 35.27 10.95 -4.58
CA ALA A 288 34.22 10.66 -3.60
C ALA A 288 33.83 11.88 -2.75
N SER A 289 34.41 13.05 -3.05
CA SER A 289 34.16 14.29 -2.35
C SER A 289 33.39 15.26 -3.24
N ASN A 290 32.21 15.66 -2.77
CA ASN A 290 31.25 16.47 -3.51
C ASN A 290 30.72 17.61 -2.64
N PRO A 291 30.50 18.81 -3.21
CA PRO A 291 29.85 19.89 -2.48
C PRO A 291 28.39 19.55 -2.16
N PHE A 292 27.83 20.23 -1.16
CA PHE A 292 26.38 20.19 -0.93
C PHE A 292 25.63 20.79 -2.14
N ASN A 293 24.36 20.44 -2.29
CA ASN A 293 23.50 21.05 -3.29
C ASN A 293 22.11 21.34 -2.71
N TYR A 294 21.45 22.37 -3.23
CA TYR A 294 20.06 22.66 -2.87
C TYR A 294 19.35 23.48 -3.94
N SER A 295 18.03 23.35 -3.93
CA SER A 295 17.07 24.04 -4.78
C SER A 295 16.26 25.04 -3.97
N VAL A 296 15.67 26.05 -4.62
CA VAL A 296 14.65 26.89 -3.96
C VAL A 296 13.43 26.02 -3.64
N ILE A 297 12.93 26.09 -2.41
CA ILE A 297 11.85 25.22 -1.93
C ILE A 297 10.50 25.57 -2.53
N ASP A 298 10.33 26.83 -2.89
CA ASP A 298 9.10 27.38 -3.48
C ASP A 298 9.12 27.37 -5.02
N HIS A 299 10.07 26.66 -5.64
CA HIS A 299 10.10 26.55 -7.09
C HIS A 299 8.81 25.89 -7.62
N PRO A 300 8.19 26.39 -8.71
CA PRO A 300 6.91 25.88 -9.23
C PRO A 300 6.86 24.35 -9.44
N ILE A 301 7.99 23.75 -9.79
CA ILE A 301 8.08 22.29 -9.94
C ILE A 301 7.73 21.56 -8.63
N VAL A 302 8.11 22.06 -7.45
CA VAL A 302 7.74 21.45 -6.15
C VAL A 302 6.23 21.38 -6.01
N SER A 303 5.52 22.45 -6.35
CA SER A 303 4.06 22.51 -6.31
C SER A 303 3.42 21.55 -7.31
N HIS A 304 3.90 21.53 -8.56
CA HIS A 304 3.43 20.57 -9.57
C HIS A 304 3.61 19.12 -9.12
N LEU A 305 4.71 18.81 -8.45
CA LEU A 305 4.97 17.48 -7.93
C LEU A 305 4.07 17.12 -6.75
N LYS A 306 3.83 18.06 -5.83
CA LYS A 306 2.87 17.90 -4.74
C LYS A 306 1.46 17.64 -5.27
N ASP A 307 1.01 18.45 -6.22
CA ASP A 307 -0.33 18.36 -6.80
C ASP A 307 -0.52 17.06 -7.58
N ASN A 308 0.47 16.68 -8.40
CA ASN A 308 0.45 15.40 -9.12
C ASN A 308 0.45 14.22 -8.15
N ALA A 309 1.32 14.21 -7.13
CA ALA A 309 1.35 13.15 -6.13
C ALA A 309 0.02 13.04 -5.36
N LYS A 310 -0.57 14.16 -4.97
CA LYS A 310 -1.87 14.22 -4.31
C LYS A 310 -3.02 13.73 -5.21
N SER A 311 -2.95 14.01 -6.51
CA SER A 311 -3.93 13.52 -7.49
C SER A 311 -3.88 12.01 -7.65
N LEU A 312 -2.68 11.41 -7.52
CA LEU A 312 -2.46 9.97 -7.61
C LEU A 312 -2.72 9.24 -6.30
N ARG A 313 -2.61 9.92 -5.15
CA ARG A 313 -2.94 9.38 -3.82
C ARG A 313 -3.97 10.19 -3.06
N PRO A 314 -5.23 10.27 -3.52
CA PRO A 314 -6.15 11.16 -2.84
C PRO A 314 -6.58 10.61 -1.48
N GLY A 315 -6.57 11.48 -0.48
CA GLY A 315 -6.71 11.11 0.93
C GLY A 315 -5.36 10.98 1.64
N ALA A 316 -4.24 10.90 0.91
CA ALA A 316 -2.90 11.06 1.47
C ALA A 316 -2.52 12.55 1.57
N ASP A 317 -1.61 12.84 2.49
CA ASP A 317 -1.01 14.17 2.62
C ASP A 317 -0.14 14.48 1.38
N ALA A 318 0.01 15.77 1.09
CA ALA A 318 0.92 16.20 0.05
C ALA A 318 2.37 15.91 0.47
N PRO A 319 3.22 15.42 -0.44
CA PRO A 319 4.59 15.08 -0.08
C PRO A 319 5.37 16.32 0.38
N ILE A 320 6.14 16.15 1.44
CA ILE A 320 6.82 17.23 2.14
C ILE A 320 8.25 17.39 1.56
N PRO A 321 8.64 18.59 1.12
CA PRO A 321 10.01 18.84 0.68
C PRO A 321 10.97 18.72 1.86
N ILE A 322 12.00 17.88 1.75
CA ILE A 322 13.00 17.67 2.80
C ILE A 322 14.40 17.56 2.18
N PRO A 323 15.48 17.91 2.92
CA PRO A 323 16.83 17.58 2.49
C PRO A 323 17.12 16.07 2.54
N SER A 324 18.18 15.64 1.89
CA SER A 324 18.71 14.27 1.88
C SER A 324 20.14 14.23 2.40
N MET A 325 20.62 13.04 2.76
CA MET A 325 21.99 12.78 3.26
C MET A 325 23.06 12.82 2.16
N GLY A 326 22.64 12.97 0.91
CA GLY A 326 23.47 13.14 -0.28
C GLY A 326 23.99 11.83 -0.86
N GLY A 327 24.34 11.88 -2.14
CA GLY A 327 24.78 10.70 -2.88
C GLY A 327 24.58 10.84 -4.38
N SER A 328 23.49 11.51 -4.80
CA SER A 328 22.97 11.43 -6.17
C SER A 328 23.74 12.24 -7.22
N ASP A 329 23.40 12.01 -8.49
CA ASP A 329 23.88 12.78 -9.65
C ASP A 329 23.46 14.26 -9.65
N CYS A 330 22.54 14.70 -8.77
CA CYS A 330 22.16 16.10 -8.62
C CYS A 330 23.36 17.02 -8.42
N LYS A 331 24.42 16.51 -7.77
CA LYS A 331 25.70 17.18 -7.56
C LYS A 331 26.33 17.70 -8.85
N HIS A 332 26.34 16.89 -9.91
CA HIS A 332 27.01 17.23 -11.17
C HIS A 332 26.27 18.37 -11.85
N TYR A 333 24.96 18.22 -12.05
CA TYR A 333 24.10 19.25 -12.61
C TYR A 333 24.29 20.59 -11.90
N ARG A 334 24.26 20.61 -10.55
CA ARG A 334 24.37 21.87 -9.79
C ARG A 334 25.70 22.60 -9.99
N VAL A 335 26.83 21.88 -9.94
CA VAL A 335 28.17 22.47 -10.14
C VAL A 335 28.26 23.14 -11.51
N TYR A 336 27.69 22.52 -12.54
CA TYR A 336 27.71 23.09 -13.89
C TYR A 336 26.77 24.31 -14.05
N PHE A 337 25.67 24.39 -13.29
CA PHE A 337 24.73 25.52 -13.39
C PHE A 337 25.18 26.77 -12.66
N LEU A 338 25.85 26.64 -11.51
CA LEU A 338 26.47 27.78 -10.82
C LEU A 338 27.46 28.53 -11.72
N ALA A 339 28.07 27.85 -12.70
CA ALA A 339 28.96 28.45 -13.69
C ALA A 339 28.24 29.18 -14.86
N SER A 340 26.91 29.05 -15.02
CA SER A 340 26.18 29.58 -16.20
C SER A 340 24.99 30.50 -15.89
N GLN A 341 24.90 31.06 -14.68
CA GLN A 341 23.81 31.92 -14.16
C GLN A 341 22.57 31.16 -13.66
N GLY A 342 22.23 31.38 -12.37
CA GLY A 342 20.88 31.17 -11.83
C GLY A 342 20.52 29.75 -11.36
N VAL A 343 19.75 29.69 -10.27
CA VAL A 343 19.43 28.51 -9.45
C VAL A 343 18.53 27.52 -10.19
N LEU A 344 19.05 26.32 -10.44
CA LEU A 344 18.23 25.20 -10.90
C LEU A 344 17.59 24.43 -9.75
N PRO A 345 16.34 23.95 -9.90
CA PRO A 345 15.77 22.92 -9.05
C PRO A 345 16.27 21.54 -9.52
N SER A 346 17.02 20.86 -8.67
CA SER A 346 17.26 19.42 -8.76
C SER A 346 16.33 18.75 -7.76
N ILE A 347 15.36 17.99 -8.24
CA ILE A 347 14.39 17.32 -7.37
C ILE A 347 14.38 15.82 -7.59
N ALA A 348 14.54 15.05 -6.50
CA ALA A 348 14.31 13.61 -6.52
C ALA A 348 12.82 13.27 -6.35
N LEU A 349 12.27 12.43 -7.22
CA LEU A 349 10.88 12.02 -7.25
C LEU A 349 10.70 10.51 -7.27
N ASN A 350 9.71 10.03 -6.52
CA ASN A 350 9.19 8.67 -6.66
C ASN A 350 7.72 8.67 -7.05
N PHE A 351 7.41 7.91 -8.09
CA PHE A 351 6.09 7.37 -8.32
C PHE A 351 6.17 5.86 -8.15
N ILE A 352 5.53 5.34 -7.10
CA ILE A 352 5.13 3.93 -7.09
C ILE A 352 3.75 3.92 -7.71
N ILE A 353 3.61 3.30 -8.88
CA ILE A 353 2.29 2.86 -9.35
C ILE A 353 1.89 1.76 -8.37
N MET A 354 1.01 2.08 -7.40
CA MET A 354 0.35 1.00 -6.68
C MET A 354 -0.45 0.22 -7.71
N PRO A 355 -0.28 -1.11 -7.82
CA PRO A 355 -1.00 -1.87 -8.82
C PRO A 355 -2.50 -1.65 -8.60
N GLU A 356 -3.16 -1.12 -9.64
CA GLU A 356 -4.61 -0.99 -9.66
C GLU A 356 -5.22 -2.38 -9.44
N LYS A 357 -6.14 -2.49 -8.49
CA LYS A 357 -6.91 -3.72 -8.26
C LYS A 357 -8.08 -3.69 -9.24
N LYS A 358 -8.02 -4.55 -10.25
CA LYS A 358 -9.04 -4.66 -11.30
C LYS A 358 -10.14 -5.59 -10.83
N ILE A 359 -11.36 -5.06 -10.75
CA ILE A 359 -12.52 -5.77 -10.20
C ILE A 359 -13.61 -5.87 -11.26
N LEU A 360 -14.07 -7.07 -11.57
CA LEU A 360 -15.17 -7.31 -12.50
C LEU A 360 -16.48 -7.50 -11.72
N ALA A 361 -17.43 -6.58 -11.84
CA ALA A 361 -18.76 -6.69 -11.25
C ALA A 361 -19.79 -7.17 -12.28
N LEU A 362 -20.23 -8.43 -12.16
CA LEU A 362 -21.25 -9.03 -13.00
C LEU A 362 -22.63 -8.78 -12.39
N GLY A 363 -23.46 -8.01 -13.09
CA GLY A 363 -24.82 -7.65 -12.68
C GLY A 363 -24.97 -6.16 -12.34
N SER A 364 -26.08 -5.57 -12.78
CA SER A 364 -26.40 -4.15 -12.61
C SER A 364 -27.68 -3.92 -11.80
N GLY A 365 -28.03 -4.87 -10.91
CA GLY A 365 -29.20 -4.77 -10.04
C GLY A 365 -29.07 -3.71 -8.96
N MET A 366 -30.14 -3.50 -8.18
CA MET A 366 -30.18 -2.48 -7.11
C MET A 366 -29.10 -2.66 -6.03
N VAL A 367 -28.60 -3.89 -5.85
CA VAL A 367 -27.52 -4.25 -4.91
C VAL A 367 -26.13 -3.87 -5.42
N ALA A 368 -25.93 -3.77 -6.74
CA ALA A 368 -24.63 -3.51 -7.33
C ALA A 368 -24.13 -2.10 -7.01
N LYS A 369 -25.01 -1.10 -7.02
CA LYS A 369 -24.66 0.30 -6.78
C LYS A 369 -24.00 0.56 -5.41
N PRO A 370 -24.56 0.13 -4.26
CA PRO A 370 -23.90 0.32 -2.96
C PRO A 370 -22.57 -0.46 -2.82
N CYS A 371 -22.44 -1.62 -3.46
CA CYS A 371 -21.18 -2.37 -3.49
C CYS A 371 -20.10 -1.60 -4.28
N VAL A 372 -20.43 -1.16 -5.49
CA VAL A 372 -19.57 -0.36 -6.36
C VAL A 372 -19.14 0.94 -5.68
N ASP A 373 -20.07 1.65 -5.04
CA ASP A 373 -19.77 2.91 -4.34
C ASP A 373 -18.84 2.72 -3.14
N TYR A 374 -18.99 1.61 -2.42
CA TYR A 374 -18.09 1.29 -1.31
C TYR A 374 -16.68 0.97 -1.80
N LEU A 375 -16.54 0.20 -2.88
CA LEU A 375 -15.25 -0.17 -3.44
C LEU A 375 -14.51 1.03 -4.06
N LEU A 376 -15.24 1.90 -4.74
CA LEU A 376 -14.66 3.09 -5.38
C LEU A 376 -14.28 4.21 -4.42
N ARG A 377 -14.58 4.08 -3.11
CA ARG A 377 -13.97 4.93 -2.08
C ARG A 377 -12.46 4.73 -2.04
N ASP A 378 -11.99 3.50 -2.28
CA ASP A 378 -10.56 3.22 -2.41
C ASP A 378 -10.13 3.46 -3.86
N LYS A 379 -9.16 4.34 -4.03
CA LYS A 379 -8.73 4.82 -5.34
C LYS A 379 -7.79 3.86 -6.06
N LYS A 380 -7.36 2.79 -5.38
CA LYS A 380 -6.65 1.65 -5.99
C LYS A 380 -7.59 0.77 -6.80
N ASN A 381 -8.90 0.83 -6.57
CA ASN A 381 -9.87 -0.05 -7.19
C ASN A 381 -10.33 0.51 -8.54
N VAL A 382 -10.20 -0.29 -9.59
CA VAL A 382 -10.72 -0.01 -10.93
C VAL A 382 -11.78 -1.05 -11.25
N LEU A 383 -13.03 -0.61 -11.44
CA LEU A 383 -14.17 -1.50 -11.61
C LEU A 383 -14.61 -1.59 -13.07
N THR A 384 -14.85 -2.80 -13.56
CA THR A 384 -15.60 -3.06 -14.79
C THR A 384 -16.97 -3.59 -14.42
N ILE A 385 -18.02 -2.86 -14.75
CA ILE A 385 -19.42 -3.24 -14.50
C ILE A 385 -19.98 -3.86 -15.78
N ALA A 386 -20.36 -5.12 -15.70
CA ALA A 386 -20.79 -5.93 -16.83
C ALA A 386 -22.23 -6.45 -16.64
N CYS A 387 -23.08 -6.22 -17.64
CA CYS A 387 -24.37 -6.90 -17.75
C CYS A 387 -24.84 -6.91 -19.21
N ARG A 388 -25.92 -7.62 -19.52
CA ARG A 388 -26.47 -7.71 -20.90
C ARG A 388 -26.89 -6.34 -21.47
N THR A 389 -27.33 -5.42 -20.62
CA THR A 389 -27.89 -4.12 -21.03
C THR A 389 -26.92 -2.98 -20.73
N LEU A 390 -26.25 -2.47 -21.77
CA LEU A 390 -25.23 -1.42 -21.62
C LEU A 390 -25.73 -0.19 -20.85
N SER A 391 -26.94 0.31 -21.15
CA SER A 391 -27.50 1.49 -20.48
C SER A 391 -27.62 1.32 -18.96
N SER A 392 -27.88 0.10 -18.48
CA SER A 392 -27.95 -0.18 -17.04
C SER A 392 -26.56 -0.11 -16.39
N THR A 393 -25.52 -0.61 -17.06
CA THR A 393 -24.13 -0.47 -16.57
C THR A 393 -23.63 0.98 -16.62
N GLN A 394 -24.00 1.74 -17.66
CA GLN A 394 -23.65 3.15 -17.79
C GLN A 394 -24.29 4.00 -16.68
N ASN A 395 -25.52 3.71 -16.29
CA ASN A 395 -26.18 4.41 -15.18
C ASN A 395 -25.46 4.19 -13.84
N ILE A 396 -24.88 3.02 -13.61
CA ILE A 396 -24.08 2.75 -12.40
C ILE A 396 -22.69 3.38 -12.53
N ALA A 397 -22.07 3.35 -13.71
CA ALA A 397 -20.76 3.99 -13.93
C ALA A 397 -20.82 5.53 -14.00
N ALA A 398 -22.00 6.11 -14.26
CA ALA A 398 -22.17 7.55 -14.42
C ALA A 398 -21.71 8.33 -13.19
N GLY A 399 -20.81 9.29 -13.39
CA GLY A 399 -20.20 10.09 -12.32
C GLY A 399 -19.06 9.42 -11.56
N ARG A 400 -18.57 8.25 -12.03
CA ARG A 400 -17.48 7.48 -11.39
C ARG A 400 -16.32 7.30 -12.37
N SER A 401 -15.23 8.04 -12.17
CA SER A 401 -14.07 8.05 -13.10
C SER A 401 -13.30 6.73 -13.18
N SER A 402 -13.36 5.91 -12.13
CA SER A 402 -12.67 4.60 -12.06
C SER A 402 -13.60 3.41 -12.32
N ALA A 403 -14.77 3.64 -12.93
CA ALA A 403 -15.73 2.62 -13.31
C ALA A 403 -15.94 2.57 -14.83
N LYS A 404 -15.76 1.40 -15.43
CA LYS A 404 -16.01 1.13 -16.85
C LYS A 404 -17.30 0.34 -17.01
N ALA A 405 -18.15 0.74 -17.96
CA ALA A 405 -19.38 0.04 -18.32
C ALA A 405 -19.14 -0.89 -19.53
N VAL A 406 -19.56 -2.15 -19.44
CA VAL A 406 -19.41 -3.16 -20.50
C VAL A 406 -20.72 -3.92 -20.70
N ALA A 407 -21.09 -4.17 -21.96
CA ALA A 407 -22.15 -5.11 -22.28
C ALA A 407 -21.56 -6.52 -22.35
N LEU A 408 -21.94 -7.39 -21.42
CA LEU A 408 -21.42 -8.76 -21.34
C LEU A 408 -22.53 -9.71 -20.88
N ASP A 409 -22.73 -10.79 -21.64
CA ASP A 409 -23.56 -11.92 -21.23
C ASP A 409 -22.70 -12.94 -20.48
N VAL A 410 -23.16 -13.40 -19.32
CA VAL A 410 -22.48 -14.41 -18.51
C VAL A 410 -22.46 -15.79 -19.19
N ALA A 411 -23.30 -16.01 -20.19
CA ALA A 411 -23.28 -17.20 -21.04
C ALA A 411 -22.30 -17.09 -22.23
N SER A 412 -21.71 -15.90 -22.47
CA SER A 412 -20.77 -15.69 -23.57
C SER A 412 -19.39 -16.30 -23.26
N PRO A 413 -18.71 -16.92 -24.25
CA PRO A 413 -17.32 -17.36 -24.09
C PRO A 413 -16.34 -16.20 -23.85
N GLU A 414 -16.73 -14.96 -24.16
CA GLU A 414 -15.94 -13.76 -23.88
C GLU A 414 -15.74 -13.50 -22.39
N LEU A 415 -16.55 -14.14 -21.53
CA LEU A 415 -16.42 -14.05 -20.09
C LEU A 415 -15.05 -14.54 -19.60
N ASP A 416 -14.46 -15.56 -20.23
CA ASP A 416 -13.12 -16.10 -19.89
C ASP A 416 -12.05 -15.00 -19.95
N HIS A 417 -12.06 -14.22 -21.04
CA HIS A 417 -11.12 -13.12 -21.24
C HIS A 417 -11.32 -12.04 -20.18
N HIS A 418 -12.57 -11.65 -19.92
CA HIS A 418 -12.85 -10.64 -18.90
C HIS A 418 -12.50 -11.12 -17.50
N VAL A 419 -12.72 -12.39 -17.15
CA VAL A 419 -12.34 -12.93 -15.83
C VAL A 419 -10.82 -12.92 -15.66
N ALA A 420 -10.06 -13.39 -16.67
CA ALA A 420 -8.60 -13.43 -16.61
C ALA A 420 -7.92 -12.05 -16.60
N GLU A 421 -8.59 -11.00 -17.09
CA GLU A 421 -8.07 -9.62 -17.07
C GLU A 421 -8.21 -8.91 -15.71
N HIS A 422 -8.97 -9.49 -14.77
CA HIS A 422 -9.28 -8.89 -13.47
C HIS A 422 -8.72 -9.73 -12.32
N ASP A 423 -8.44 -9.09 -11.19
CA ASP A 423 -7.91 -9.72 -9.98
C ASP A 423 -9.02 -10.38 -9.15
N LEU A 424 -10.25 -9.87 -9.27
CA LEU A 424 -11.42 -10.36 -8.55
C LEU A 424 -12.71 -10.21 -9.38
N VAL A 425 -13.59 -11.21 -9.30
CA VAL A 425 -14.93 -11.22 -9.91
C VAL A 425 -16.01 -11.23 -8.83
N ILE A 426 -16.93 -10.26 -8.91
CA ILE A 426 -18.13 -10.16 -8.10
C ILE A 426 -19.30 -10.66 -8.94
N SER A 427 -20.02 -11.66 -8.44
CA SER A 427 -21.20 -12.18 -9.10
C SER A 427 -22.48 -11.77 -8.37
N LEU A 428 -23.15 -10.74 -8.89
CA LEU A 428 -24.46 -10.25 -8.46
C LEU A 428 -25.59 -10.64 -9.45
N VAL A 429 -25.35 -11.67 -10.25
CA VAL A 429 -26.32 -12.29 -11.16
C VAL A 429 -27.07 -13.45 -10.47
N PRO A 430 -28.16 -13.99 -11.05
CA PRO A 430 -28.87 -15.12 -10.46
C PRO A 430 -27.96 -16.33 -10.18
N PHE A 431 -28.21 -17.01 -9.06
CA PHE A 431 -27.34 -18.07 -8.52
C PHE A 431 -27.07 -19.24 -9.49
N VAL A 432 -27.99 -19.47 -10.44
CA VAL A 432 -27.86 -20.51 -11.49
C VAL A 432 -26.62 -20.32 -12.37
N HIS A 433 -26.05 -19.11 -12.43
CA HIS A 433 -24.86 -18.81 -13.22
C HIS A 433 -23.55 -18.93 -12.44
N HIS A 434 -23.57 -19.07 -11.12
CA HIS A 434 -22.35 -19.02 -10.31
C HIS A 434 -21.40 -20.17 -10.60
N ALA A 435 -21.91 -21.39 -10.77
CA ALA A 435 -21.07 -22.55 -11.08
C ALA A 435 -20.26 -22.35 -12.37
N ALA A 436 -20.89 -21.77 -13.41
CA ALA A 436 -20.22 -21.47 -14.67
C ALA A 436 -19.17 -20.37 -14.50
N ILE A 437 -19.47 -19.30 -13.75
CA ILE A 437 -18.52 -18.20 -13.53
C ILE A 437 -17.32 -18.67 -12.68
N VAL A 438 -17.54 -19.51 -11.67
CA VAL A 438 -16.48 -20.07 -10.82
C VAL A 438 -15.53 -20.94 -11.65
N GLN A 439 -16.04 -21.71 -12.63
CA GLN A 439 -15.18 -22.48 -13.54
C GLN A 439 -14.21 -21.58 -14.31
N TRP A 440 -14.67 -20.42 -14.78
CA TRP A 440 -13.81 -19.43 -15.42
C TRP A 440 -12.83 -18.77 -14.43
N ALA A 441 -13.27 -18.48 -13.22
CA ALA A 441 -12.43 -17.89 -12.17
C ALA A 441 -11.29 -18.83 -11.75
N ILE A 442 -11.56 -20.13 -11.60
CA ILE A 442 -10.55 -21.16 -11.33
C ILE A 442 -9.55 -21.23 -12.50
N LYS A 443 -10.04 -21.23 -13.74
CA LYS A 443 -9.19 -21.26 -14.93
C LYS A 443 -8.29 -20.01 -15.03
N GLY A 444 -8.81 -18.84 -14.67
CA GLY A 444 -8.10 -17.56 -14.68
C GLY A 444 -7.24 -17.28 -13.44
N ASN A 445 -7.26 -18.17 -12.44
CA ASN A 445 -6.67 -17.94 -11.11
C ASN A 445 -7.16 -16.61 -10.47
N THR A 446 -8.45 -16.32 -10.65
CA THR A 446 -9.09 -15.07 -10.22
C THR A 446 -9.93 -15.30 -8.97
N ASN A 447 -9.86 -14.39 -8.01
CA ASN A 447 -10.71 -14.46 -6.82
C ASN A 447 -12.19 -14.28 -7.17
N PHE A 448 -13.09 -15.01 -6.51
CA PHE A 448 -14.52 -14.97 -6.79
C PHE A 448 -15.35 -14.75 -5.52
N ILE A 449 -16.36 -13.87 -5.60
CA ILE A 449 -17.31 -13.64 -4.51
C ILE A 449 -18.74 -13.52 -5.03
N THR A 450 -19.70 -13.94 -4.21
CA THR A 450 -21.14 -13.83 -4.49
C THR A 450 -21.93 -13.48 -3.23
N THR A 451 -23.08 -12.84 -3.40
CA THR A 451 -24.10 -12.64 -2.37
C THR A 451 -25.36 -13.40 -2.74
N SER A 452 -25.39 -14.70 -2.46
CA SER A 452 -26.59 -15.52 -2.63
C SER A 452 -27.14 -15.94 -1.28
N TYR A 453 -28.23 -15.30 -0.85
CA TYR A 453 -29.40 -15.88 -0.16
C TYR A 453 -30.43 -14.75 0.12
N ASP A 454 -31.66 -15.16 0.39
CA ASP A 454 -32.91 -14.53 -0.03
C ASP A 454 -33.78 -14.11 1.18
N SER A 455 -34.09 -12.81 1.35
CA SER A 455 -35.27 -12.37 2.14
C SER A 455 -35.59 -10.87 1.95
N PRO A 456 -36.88 -10.47 1.83
CA PRO A 456 -37.30 -9.09 1.55
C PRO A 456 -37.44 -8.20 2.80
N ALA A 457 -37.16 -6.90 2.64
CA ALA A 457 -37.51 -5.85 3.60
C ALA A 457 -38.91 -5.25 3.31
N PRO A 458 -39.75 -4.99 4.32
CA PRO A 458 -41.01 -4.28 4.14
C PRO A 458 -40.76 -2.76 4.15
N GLU A 459 -41.31 -1.99 3.20
CA GLU A 459 -41.88 -0.65 3.41
C GLU A 459 -42.73 -0.16 2.21
N ILE A 460 -43.78 0.60 2.54
CA ILE A 460 -44.88 1.17 1.75
C ILE A 460 -46.04 0.19 1.43
N SER A 461 -47.00 0.13 2.36
CA SER A 461 -48.13 -0.81 2.47
C SER A 461 -49.49 -0.26 2.01
N GLU A 462 -49.56 0.42 0.88
CA GLU A 462 -50.83 0.75 0.20
C GLU A 462 -50.87 0.08 -1.18
N ASN A 463 -50.92 -1.26 -1.20
CA ASN A 463 -51.25 -2.03 -2.40
C ASN A 463 -51.92 -3.36 -2.00
N PRO A 464 -52.64 -4.06 -2.92
CA PRO A 464 -53.38 -5.29 -2.59
C PRO A 464 -52.52 -6.43 -2.04
N LEU A 465 -51.21 -6.43 -2.30
CA LEU A 465 -50.26 -7.45 -1.84
C LEU A 465 -49.58 -7.05 -0.51
N ARG A 466 -49.78 -5.82 -0.04
CA ARG A 466 -49.01 -5.19 1.06
C ARG A 466 -47.48 -5.39 0.94
N PHE A 467 -46.99 -5.53 -0.29
CA PHE A 467 -45.61 -5.90 -0.61
C PHE A 467 -45.11 -5.12 -1.83
N LYS A 468 -43.84 -4.70 -1.82
CA LYS A 468 -43.16 -4.09 -2.98
C LYS A 468 -41.85 -4.81 -3.24
N PHE A 469 -41.53 -5.06 -4.50
CA PHE A 469 -40.30 -5.75 -4.88
C PHE A 469 -39.08 -4.85 -4.68
N SER A 470 -38.27 -5.15 -3.66
CA SER A 470 -36.98 -4.50 -3.41
C SER A 470 -35.81 -5.20 -4.14
N TRP A 471 -36.03 -6.41 -4.66
CA TRP A 471 -35.09 -7.23 -5.45
C TRP A 471 -35.86 -8.00 -6.55
N SER A 472 -35.25 -9.00 -7.21
CA SER A 472 -35.84 -9.70 -8.37
C SER A 472 -37.25 -10.27 -8.10
N PRO A 473 -38.31 -9.77 -8.79
CA PRO A 473 -39.67 -10.26 -8.59
C PRO A 473 -39.85 -11.76 -8.86
N ARG A 474 -39.06 -12.30 -9.79
CA ARG A 474 -39.07 -13.73 -10.12
C ARG A 474 -38.56 -14.59 -8.97
N GLY A 475 -37.52 -14.15 -8.27
CA GLY A 475 -37.01 -14.90 -7.12
C GLY A 475 -38.00 -14.88 -5.96
N ALA A 476 -38.59 -13.71 -5.68
CA ALA A 476 -39.56 -13.53 -4.59
C ALA A 476 -40.84 -14.35 -4.77
N LEU A 477 -41.25 -14.60 -6.02
CA LEU A 477 -42.39 -15.45 -6.34
C LEU A 477 -42.02 -16.94 -6.35
N LEU A 478 -40.80 -17.28 -6.78
CA LEU A 478 -40.32 -18.67 -6.78
C LEU A 478 -40.05 -19.18 -5.35
N SER A 479 -39.63 -18.32 -4.43
CA SER A 479 -39.43 -18.69 -3.02
C SER A 479 -40.73 -19.07 -2.31
N GLN A 480 -41.90 -18.69 -2.85
CA GLN A 480 -43.21 -19.12 -2.34
C GLN A 480 -43.68 -20.47 -2.93
N GLN A 481 -42.95 -21.02 -3.91
CA GLN A 481 -43.26 -22.28 -4.59
C GLN A 481 -42.27 -23.40 -4.25
N ILE A 482 -41.48 -23.24 -3.19
CA ILE A 482 -40.55 -24.25 -2.69
C ILE A 482 -41.21 -25.09 -1.59
N SER A 483 -40.75 -26.33 -1.42
CA SER A 483 -41.04 -27.11 -0.22
C SER A 483 -40.18 -26.62 0.95
N ALA A 484 -40.70 -26.72 2.16
CA ALA A 484 -39.95 -26.43 3.38
C ALA A 484 -39.78 -27.72 4.18
N THR A 485 -38.58 -27.95 4.69
CA THR A 485 -38.28 -29.07 5.58
C THR A 485 -37.58 -28.52 6.80
N PHE A 486 -38.13 -28.73 7.99
CA PHE A 486 -37.54 -28.25 9.24
C PHE A 486 -37.76 -29.26 10.35
N LEU A 487 -36.93 -29.16 11.39
CA LEU A 487 -37.07 -29.97 12.58
C LEU A 487 -38.02 -29.26 13.55
N GLN A 488 -39.07 -29.94 13.98
CA GLN A 488 -39.94 -29.49 15.06
C GLN A 488 -40.19 -30.68 15.97
N ASP A 489 -39.94 -30.50 17.27
CA ASP A 489 -40.15 -31.52 18.31
C ASP A 489 -39.46 -32.86 17.95
N GLY A 490 -38.19 -32.79 17.52
CA GLY A 490 -37.38 -33.96 17.14
C GLY A 490 -37.78 -34.66 15.84
N LYS A 491 -38.82 -34.18 15.14
CA LYS A 491 -39.33 -34.78 13.90
C LYS A 491 -39.05 -33.88 12.71
N VAL A 492 -38.69 -34.52 11.60
CA VAL A 492 -38.59 -33.85 10.30
C VAL A 492 -39.99 -33.58 9.79
N ILE A 493 -40.36 -32.30 9.71
CA ILE A 493 -41.61 -31.84 9.13
C ILE A 493 -41.35 -31.39 7.71
N GLU A 494 -41.96 -32.08 6.75
CA GLU A 494 -41.93 -31.72 5.33
C GLU A 494 -43.25 -31.04 4.94
N ILE A 495 -43.16 -29.84 4.40
CA ILE A 495 -44.29 -29.09 3.85
C ILE A 495 -44.12 -29.01 2.34
N SER A 496 -45.13 -29.51 1.62
CA SER A 496 -45.19 -29.43 0.17
C SER A 496 -45.29 -27.97 -0.29
N ASN A 497 -44.81 -27.67 -1.50
CA ASN A 497 -44.90 -26.33 -2.05
C ASN A 497 -46.34 -25.78 -2.20
N LYS A 498 -47.35 -26.67 -2.27
CA LYS A 498 -48.77 -26.30 -2.34
C LYS A 498 -49.34 -25.89 -0.98
N ASP A 499 -48.75 -26.37 0.11
CA ASP A 499 -49.25 -26.19 1.48
C ASP A 499 -48.45 -25.15 2.28
N LEU A 500 -47.33 -24.65 1.73
CA LEU A 500 -46.42 -23.73 2.43
C LEU A 500 -47.13 -22.50 3.01
N MET A 501 -47.92 -21.81 2.18
CA MET A 501 -48.62 -20.60 2.60
C MET A 501 -49.79 -20.87 3.55
N ASN A 502 -50.31 -22.09 3.61
CA ASN A 502 -51.36 -22.49 4.57
C ASN A 502 -50.81 -22.64 5.99
N LYS A 503 -49.48 -22.65 6.16
CA LYS A 503 -48.78 -22.77 7.45
C LYS A 503 -48.25 -21.43 7.97
N ALA A 504 -48.60 -20.32 7.31
CA ALA A 504 -48.18 -19.01 7.74
C ALA A 504 -48.93 -18.58 9.02
N VAL A 505 -48.20 -18.15 10.05
CA VAL A 505 -48.74 -17.76 11.36
C VAL A 505 -48.36 -16.32 11.72
N LEU A 506 -49.21 -15.65 12.48
CA LEU A 506 -48.88 -14.31 12.99
C LEU A 506 -47.73 -14.44 14.01
N TYR A 507 -46.68 -13.65 13.83
CA TYR A 507 -45.47 -13.74 14.64
C TYR A 507 -45.14 -12.37 15.24
N HIS A 508 -45.07 -12.30 16.57
CA HIS A 508 -44.86 -11.04 17.28
C HIS A 508 -43.43 -10.96 17.79
N VAL A 509 -42.65 -10.02 17.26
CA VAL A 509 -41.22 -9.81 17.60
C VAL A 509 -40.96 -8.40 18.11
N LEU A 510 -41.75 -7.41 17.66
CA LEU A 510 -41.57 -6.01 17.98
C LEU A 510 -42.93 -5.29 18.02
N ASP A 511 -43.16 -4.50 19.07
CA ASP A 511 -44.38 -3.71 19.23
C ASP A 511 -44.54 -2.73 18.04
N GLY A 512 -45.76 -2.65 17.49
CA GLY A 512 -46.07 -1.78 16.34
C GLY A 512 -45.97 -2.45 14.97
N TYR A 513 -45.51 -3.71 14.89
CA TYR A 513 -45.44 -4.49 13.66
C TYR A 513 -46.42 -5.67 13.65
N SER A 514 -46.91 -6.04 12.47
CA SER A 514 -47.76 -7.23 12.26
C SER A 514 -47.09 -8.16 11.26
N PHE A 515 -46.22 -9.06 11.75
CA PHE A 515 -45.52 -10.02 10.89
C PHE A 515 -46.32 -11.31 10.71
N LEU A 516 -46.24 -11.87 9.51
CA LEU A 516 -46.67 -13.23 9.18
C LEU A 516 -45.42 -14.04 8.85
N ALA A 517 -45.17 -15.10 9.60
CA ALA A 517 -44.02 -15.98 9.41
C ALA A 517 -44.47 -17.32 8.80
N TYR A 518 -43.67 -17.86 7.88
CA TYR A 518 -43.84 -19.21 7.34
C TYR A 518 -42.47 -19.89 7.27
N PRO A 519 -42.41 -21.24 7.33
CA PRO A 519 -41.14 -21.97 7.29
C PRO A 519 -40.37 -21.75 5.99
N ASN A 520 -39.05 -21.61 6.06
CA ASN A 520 -38.17 -21.47 4.89
C ASN A 520 -37.51 -22.82 4.52
N ARG A 521 -36.75 -22.88 3.43
CA ARG A 521 -36.14 -24.09 2.82
C ARG A 521 -35.41 -25.04 3.81
N ASP A 522 -35.28 -26.30 3.39
CA ASP A 522 -34.52 -27.44 3.95
C ASP A 522 -33.44 -27.12 5.02
N PHE A 523 -33.71 -27.51 6.27
CA PHE A 523 -32.88 -27.33 7.47
C PHE A 523 -32.33 -28.67 8.01
N LEU A 524 -31.93 -29.60 7.16
CA LEU A 524 -31.11 -30.72 7.61
C LEU A 524 -29.73 -30.17 8.05
N THR A 525 -29.50 -30.11 9.36
CA THR A 525 -28.37 -29.49 10.07
C THR A 525 -26.98 -30.02 9.70
N GLY A 526 -26.89 -30.98 8.78
CA GLY A 526 -25.66 -31.73 8.49
C GLY A 526 -25.21 -32.64 9.65
N ALA A 527 -26.05 -32.82 10.67
CA ALA A 527 -25.83 -33.76 11.75
C ALA A 527 -26.06 -35.21 11.29
N ALA A 528 -25.38 -36.17 11.92
CA ALA A 528 -25.47 -37.59 11.55
C ALA A 528 -26.87 -38.19 11.78
N SER A 529 -27.64 -37.63 12.71
CA SER A 529 -29.04 -37.98 12.96
C SER A 529 -29.80 -36.84 13.66
N ALA A 530 -31.11 -37.03 13.86
CA ALA A 530 -31.97 -36.11 14.62
C ALA A 530 -31.87 -36.31 16.15
N THR A 531 -30.93 -37.14 16.64
CA THR A 531 -30.74 -37.31 18.08
C THR A 531 -30.11 -36.06 18.69
N GLU A 532 -30.50 -35.74 19.93
CA GLU A 532 -29.99 -34.57 20.66
C GLU A 532 -28.45 -34.56 20.71
N VAL A 533 -27.82 -35.72 20.86
CA VAL A 533 -26.36 -35.85 20.92
C VAL A 533 -25.70 -35.43 19.60
N ASP A 534 -26.21 -35.89 18.46
CA ASP A 534 -25.64 -35.58 17.14
C ASP A 534 -25.89 -34.13 16.73
N LEU A 535 -27.03 -33.56 17.16
CA LEU A 535 -27.36 -32.15 16.92
C LEU A 535 -26.51 -31.21 17.78
N LEU A 536 -26.30 -31.54 19.06
CA LEU A 536 -25.40 -30.77 19.94
C LEU A 536 -23.95 -30.86 19.46
N ALA A 537 -23.50 -32.05 19.04
CA ALA A 537 -22.17 -32.23 18.47
C ALA A 537 -21.96 -31.38 17.21
N LYS A 538 -22.99 -31.26 16.36
CA LYS A 538 -22.90 -30.43 15.15
C LYS A 538 -22.88 -28.93 15.45
N VAL A 539 -23.64 -28.49 16.45
CA VAL A 539 -23.62 -27.09 16.90
C VAL A 539 -22.25 -26.75 17.52
N ASP A 540 -21.67 -27.65 18.30
CA ASP A 540 -20.34 -27.47 18.89
C ASP A 540 -19.24 -27.43 17.81
N GLU A 541 -19.33 -28.31 16.81
CA GLU A 541 -18.43 -28.34 15.64
C GLU A 541 -18.45 -27.01 14.85
N VAL A 542 -19.63 -26.42 14.65
CA VAL A 542 -19.81 -25.23 13.80
C VAL A 542 -19.54 -23.93 14.56
N CYS A 543 -19.90 -23.85 15.85
CA CYS A 543 -19.92 -22.58 16.59
C CYS A 543 -18.64 -22.23 17.34
N ASN A 544 -17.71 -23.17 17.53
CA ASN A 544 -16.38 -22.99 18.14
C ASN A 544 -16.36 -21.95 19.30
N PHE A 545 -17.04 -22.27 20.40
CA PHE A 545 -17.32 -21.35 21.52
C PHE A 545 -16.07 -20.84 22.25
N CYS A 546 -16.10 -19.63 22.81
CA CYS A 546 -14.93 -19.05 23.51
C CYS A 546 -14.63 -19.69 24.86
N SER A 547 -15.62 -20.30 25.50
CA SER A 547 -15.42 -21.12 26.68
C SER A 547 -16.45 -22.24 26.76
N PRO A 548 -16.14 -23.36 27.44
CA PRO A 548 -17.09 -24.44 27.70
C PRO A 548 -18.37 -23.95 28.40
N GLU A 549 -18.26 -22.89 29.22
CA GLU A 549 -19.36 -22.28 29.96
C GLU A 549 -20.28 -21.43 29.06
N GLU A 550 -19.75 -20.76 28.05
CA GLU A 550 -20.54 -20.03 27.04
C GLU A 550 -21.28 -21.01 26.12
N GLY A 551 -20.59 -22.05 25.64
CA GLY A 551 -21.20 -23.12 24.85
C GLY A 551 -22.33 -23.81 25.61
N SER A 552 -22.09 -24.17 26.87
CA SER A 552 -23.11 -24.79 27.73
C SER A 552 -24.35 -23.90 27.93
N LYS A 553 -24.17 -22.57 28.05
CA LYS A 553 -25.29 -21.62 28.19
C LYS A 553 -26.10 -21.47 26.90
N ILE A 554 -25.45 -21.39 25.74
CA ILE A 554 -26.11 -21.29 24.44
C ILE A 554 -26.86 -22.59 24.12
N LEU A 555 -26.23 -23.75 24.35
CA LEU A 555 -26.86 -25.06 24.15
C LEU A 555 -28.04 -25.27 25.11
N ALA A 556 -27.97 -24.79 26.35
CA ALA A 556 -29.09 -24.81 27.29
C ALA A 556 -30.27 -23.92 26.82
N GLY A 557 -30.00 -22.76 26.22
CA GLY A 557 -31.03 -21.91 25.61
C GLY A 557 -31.73 -22.58 24.42
N LEU A 558 -30.97 -23.29 23.57
CA LEU A 558 -31.53 -24.06 22.45
C LEU A 558 -32.41 -25.22 22.94
N LYS A 559 -32.04 -25.92 24.03
CA LYS A 559 -32.89 -26.93 24.70
C LYS A 559 -34.16 -26.33 25.27
N TRP A 560 -34.08 -25.16 25.90
CA TRP A 560 -35.23 -24.46 26.47
C TRP A 560 -36.25 -24.00 25.42
N MET A 561 -35.79 -23.64 24.22
CA MET A 561 -36.66 -23.32 23.07
C MET A 561 -37.41 -24.53 22.50
N GLY A 562 -37.30 -25.72 23.09
CA GLY A 562 -38.03 -26.91 22.68
C GLY A 562 -37.46 -27.61 21.44
N LEU A 563 -36.33 -27.17 20.89
CA LEU A 563 -35.72 -27.76 19.69
C LEU A 563 -35.27 -29.22 19.89
N PHE A 564 -35.16 -29.69 21.14
CA PHE A 564 -34.67 -31.03 21.50
C PHE A 564 -35.53 -31.76 22.54
N SER A 565 -36.79 -31.36 22.77
CA SER A 565 -37.69 -31.98 23.76
C SER A 565 -38.73 -32.90 23.10
N ASP A 566 -38.99 -34.05 23.72
CA ASP A 566 -39.98 -35.05 23.24
C ASP A 566 -41.39 -34.86 23.85
N GLU A 567 -41.60 -33.87 24.74
CA GLU A 567 -42.89 -33.62 25.37
C GLU A 567 -43.76 -32.61 24.58
N VAL A 568 -44.99 -33.03 24.26
CA VAL A 568 -45.96 -32.23 23.49
C VAL A 568 -46.53 -31.10 24.36
N ALA A 569 -46.25 -29.85 24.00
CA ALA A 569 -46.81 -28.68 24.68
C ALA A 569 -48.33 -28.57 24.45
N ALA A 570 -49.12 -28.52 25.53
CA ALA A 570 -50.57 -28.40 25.47
C ALA A 570 -51.02 -26.96 25.11
N VAL A 571 -51.71 -26.80 23.99
CA VAL A 571 -52.25 -25.51 23.51
C VAL A 571 -53.51 -25.12 24.28
N ARG A 572 -53.54 -23.92 24.91
CA ARG A 572 -54.77 -23.30 25.46
C ARG A 572 -54.81 -21.77 25.32
N ASP A 573 -56.02 -21.23 25.50
CA ASP A 573 -56.66 -20.06 24.88
C ASP A 573 -56.02 -18.66 25.01
N SER A 574 -54.80 -18.51 25.53
CA SER A 574 -54.00 -17.28 25.28
C SER A 574 -52.49 -17.45 25.58
N PRO A 575 -51.59 -16.78 24.83
CA PRO A 575 -50.14 -16.84 25.06
C PRO A 575 -49.69 -16.33 26.44
N LEU A 576 -50.40 -15.36 27.02
CA LEU A 576 -50.08 -14.76 28.32
C LEU A 576 -50.38 -15.70 29.50
N GLY A 577 -51.29 -16.67 29.32
CA GLY A 577 -51.56 -17.71 30.32
C GLY A 577 -50.46 -18.76 30.44
N THR A 578 -49.65 -18.93 29.39
CA THR A 578 -48.57 -19.95 29.33
C THR A 578 -47.30 -19.47 30.05
N LEU A 579 -47.08 -18.15 30.15
CA LEU A 579 -45.89 -17.56 30.78
C LEU A 579 -45.94 -17.48 32.32
N ARG A 580 -47.10 -17.68 32.96
CA ARG A 580 -47.26 -17.46 34.41
C ARG A 580 -47.36 -18.71 35.28
N SER A 581 -47.41 -19.93 34.73
CA SER A 581 -47.74 -21.13 35.52
C SER A 581 -46.63 -22.19 35.62
N THR A 582 -45.51 -22.07 34.93
CA THR A 582 -44.32 -22.87 35.26
C THR A 582 -43.64 -22.23 36.46
N GLY A 583 -44.13 -22.56 37.66
CA GLY A 583 -43.54 -22.21 38.95
C GLY A 583 -42.19 -22.89 39.21
N GLN A 584 -41.23 -22.66 38.31
CA GLN A 584 -39.81 -22.83 38.55
C GLN A 584 -39.17 -21.48 38.29
N ASP A 585 -38.87 -20.76 39.38
CA ASP A 585 -37.89 -19.68 39.37
C ASP A 585 -36.53 -20.27 38.98
N MET A 586 -36.28 -20.37 37.68
CA MET A 586 -34.95 -20.56 37.12
C MET A 586 -34.75 -19.46 36.08
N GLN A 587 -34.17 -18.34 36.52
CA GLN A 587 -33.66 -17.29 35.63
C GLN A 587 -32.59 -17.89 34.72
N LEU A 588 -32.93 -18.19 33.47
CA LEU A 588 -31.96 -18.39 32.40
C LEU A 588 -32.25 -17.36 31.29
N PRO A 589 -31.22 -16.61 30.84
CA PRO A 589 -31.40 -15.45 29.99
C PRO A 589 -31.72 -15.87 28.54
N GLY A 590 -32.92 -15.56 28.05
CA GLY A 590 -33.17 -15.61 26.60
C GLY A 590 -32.40 -14.47 25.93
N ARG A 591 -31.72 -14.68 24.80
CA ARG A 591 -31.11 -13.57 24.04
C ARG A 591 -31.84 -13.39 22.73
N THR A 592 -32.23 -12.15 22.43
CA THR A 592 -32.73 -11.75 21.11
C THR A 592 -31.68 -10.89 20.43
N SER A 593 -31.57 -11.01 19.11
CA SER A 593 -30.68 -10.18 18.28
C SER A 593 -31.50 -9.66 17.10
N ALA A 594 -31.79 -8.36 17.10
CA ALA A 594 -32.70 -7.73 16.15
C ALA A 594 -31.99 -6.67 15.30
N LEU A 595 -32.16 -6.72 13.97
CA LEU A 595 -31.72 -5.68 13.03
C LEU A 595 -32.95 -4.97 12.46
N GLU A 596 -33.10 -3.69 12.79
CA GLU A 596 -34.06 -2.80 12.16
C GLU A 596 -33.31 -1.82 11.25
N LEU A 597 -33.65 -1.80 9.96
CA LEU A 597 -32.98 -0.94 8.98
C LEU A 597 -34.01 -0.38 8.00
N PHE A 598 -34.02 0.94 7.86
CA PHE A 598 -34.88 1.67 6.93
C PHE A 598 -34.11 2.17 5.71
N GLY A 599 -34.81 2.31 4.58
CA GLY A 599 -34.26 2.94 3.39
C GLY A 599 -34.15 4.45 3.54
N GLU A 600 -33.18 5.06 2.86
CA GLU A 600 -33.01 6.52 2.87
C GLU A 600 -33.69 7.13 1.63
N PRO A 601 -34.62 8.10 1.77
CA PRO A 601 -35.21 8.79 0.62
C PRO A 601 -34.13 9.46 -0.25
N GLY A 602 -34.06 9.10 -1.53
CA GLY A 602 -33.01 9.55 -2.46
C GLY A 602 -31.66 8.81 -2.30
N GLY A 603 -31.54 7.90 -1.32
CA GLY A 603 -30.38 7.07 -1.06
C GLY A 603 -30.62 5.59 -1.39
N TYR A 604 -30.00 4.69 -0.61
CA TYR A 604 -30.15 3.24 -0.78
C TYR A 604 -31.36 2.70 -0.03
N SER A 605 -32.04 1.71 -0.60
CA SER A 605 -33.00 0.91 0.15
C SER A 605 -32.29 0.12 1.25
N ALA A 606 -33.00 -0.21 2.33
CA ALA A 606 -32.46 -1.01 3.43
C ALA A 606 -31.82 -2.33 2.92
N MET A 607 -32.50 -3.00 1.99
CA MET A 607 -32.00 -4.24 1.37
C MET A 607 -30.74 -4.00 0.53
N ALA A 608 -30.75 -2.99 -0.36
CA ALA A 608 -29.58 -2.71 -1.19
C ALA A 608 -28.35 -2.37 -0.33
N LYS A 609 -28.57 -1.63 0.77
CA LYS A 609 -27.55 -1.28 1.75
C LYS A 609 -27.07 -2.51 2.52
N SER A 610 -27.96 -3.34 3.07
CA SER A 610 -27.56 -4.50 3.88
C SER A 610 -26.82 -5.57 3.08
N VAL A 611 -27.17 -5.77 1.80
CA VAL A 611 -26.54 -6.78 0.94
C VAL A 611 -25.31 -6.21 0.22
N GLY A 612 -25.45 -5.07 -0.46
CA GLY A 612 -24.39 -4.55 -1.32
C GLY A 612 -23.22 -3.96 -0.52
N LEU A 613 -23.49 -3.34 0.61
CA LEU A 613 -22.44 -2.76 1.45
C LEU A 613 -21.61 -3.82 2.16
N THR A 614 -22.25 -4.86 2.70
CA THR A 614 -21.56 -5.99 3.35
C THR A 614 -20.73 -6.79 2.34
N CYS A 615 -21.23 -6.93 1.10
CA CYS A 615 -20.45 -7.45 -0.02
C CYS A 615 -19.21 -6.61 -0.29
N GLY A 616 -19.37 -5.29 -0.43
CA GLY A 616 -18.24 -4.37 -0.65
C GLY A 616 -17.20 -4.41 0.48
N ILE A 617 -17.66 -4.55 1.73
CA ILE A 617 -16.78 -4.72 2.90
C ILE A 617 -15.97 -6.02 2.80
N ALA A 618 -16.62 -7.15 2.52
CA ALA A 618 -15.94 -8.44 2.39
C ALA A 618 -14.93 -8.46 1.24
N ILE A 619 -15.26 -7.82 0.12
CA ILE A 619 -14.34 -7.66 -1.03
C ILE A 619 -13.14 -6.81 -0.65
N GLN A 620 -13.35 -5.67 0.00
CA GLN A 620 -12.24 -4.80 0.37
C GLN A 620 -11.30 -5.51 1.35
N LEU A 621 -11.84 -6.27 2.30
CA LEU A 621 -11.06 -7.12 3.21
C LEU A 621 -10.20 -8.15 2.47
N LEU A 622 -10.75 -8.78 1.44
CA LEU A 622 -10.02 -9.72 0.60
C LEU A 622 -8.93 -9.00 -0.23
N LEU A 623 -9.21 -7.81 -0.77
CA LEU A 623 -8.26 -7.01 -1.56
C LEU A 623 -7.14 -6.38 -0.72
N ASP A 624 -7.41 -6.16 0.58
CA ASP A 624 -6.45 -5.65 1.58
C ASP A 624 -5.61 -6.79 2.21
N ASP A 625 -5.73 -8.02 1.71
CA ASP A 625 -5.02 -9.22 2.17
C ASP A 625 -5.29 -9.58 3.64
N GLU A 626 -6.53 -9.35 4.14
CA GLU A 626 -6.91 -9.70 5.52
C GLU A 626 -6.74 -11.22 5.78
N PRO A 627 -5.98 -11.65 6.81
CA PRO A 627 -5.56 -13.05 6.99
C PRO A 627 -6.68 -14.09 7.04
N ALA A 628 -7.84 -13.71 7.58
CA ALA A 628 -9.00 -14.61 7.69
C ALA A 628 -9.76 -14.76 6.37
N SER A 629 -9.70 -13.74 5.51
CA SER A 629 -10.38 -13.69 4.22
C SER A 629 -9.50 -14.21 3.07
N ASN A 630 -8.18 -14.12 3.23
CA ASN A 630 -7.19 -14.51 2.21
C ASN A 630 -6.73 -15.99 2.36
N LYS A 631 -7.69 -16.92 2.39
CA LYS A 631 -7.40 -18.37 2.41
C LYS A 631 -7.92 -18.99 1.09
N PRO A 632 -7.18 -19.94 0.49
CA PRO A 632 -7.66 -20.64 -0.70
C PRO A 632 -8.82 -21.59 -0.32
N GLY A 633 -9.88 -21.61 -1.13
CA GLY A 633 -11.02 -22.51 -0.97
C GLY A 633 -12.37 -21.83 -1.14
N VAL A 634 -13.45 -22.60 -0.99
CA VAL A 634 -14.82 -22.06 -0.93
C VAL A 634 -15.10 -21.70 0.52
N ILE A 635 -15.14 -20.40 0.81
CA ILE A 635 -15.25 -19.86 2.16
C ILE A 635 -16.60 -19.16 2.33
N ALA A 636 -17.21 -19.40 3.48
CA ALA A 636 -18.42 -18.73 3.92
C ALA A 636 -18.17 -18.05 5.29
N PRO A 637 -18.89 -16.97 5.63
CA PRO A 637 -18.74 -16.26 6.89
C PRO A 637 -19.35 -17.06 8.05
N TYR A 638 -18.70 -18.16 8.43
CA TYR A 638 -19.11 -19.03 9.53
C TYR A 638 -18.15 -18.98 10.72
N SER A 639 -16.93 -18.47 10.54
CA SER A 639 -15.97 -18.30 11.63
C SER A 639 -15.95 -16.86 12.14
N ARG A 640 -15.65 -16.70 13.44
CA ARG A 640 -15.51 -15.37 14.06
C ARG A 640 -14.43 -14.53 13.36
N GLU A 641 -13.32 -15.14 12.93
CA GLU A 641 -12.24 -14.40 12.29
C GLU A 641 -12.67 -13.74 10.96
N ILE A 642 -13.68 -14.30 10.28
CA ILE A 642 -14.26 -13.71 9.06
C ILE A 642 -15.40 -12.75 9.43
N CYS A 643 -16.26 -13.14 10.37
CA CYS A 643 -17.46 -12.39 10.72
C CYS A 643 -17.18 -11.08 11.47
N ASP A 644 -16.24 -11.05 12.40
CA ASP A 644 -15.97 -9.87 13.23
C ASP A 644 -15.47 -8.66 12.43
N PRO A 645 -14.48 -8.79 11.51
CA PRO A 645 -14.03 -7.68 10.68
C PRO A 645 -15.13 -7.11 9.78
N ILE A 646 -16.03 -7.97 9.29
CA ILE A 646 -17.20 -7.57 8.49
C ILE A 646 -18.21 -6.84 9.38
N ARG A 647 -18.57 -7.42 10.54
CA ARG A 647 -19.53 -6.86 11.51
C ARG A 647 -19.10 -5.48 11.98
N VAL A 648 -17.85 -5.32 12.43
CA VAL A 648 -17.33 -4.02 12.91
C VAL A 648 -17.46 -2.93 11.84
N ARG A 649 -17.12 -3.26 10.59
CA ARG A 649 -17.22 -2.31 9.46
C ARG A 649 -18.67 -2.06 9.04
N ALA A 650 -19.57 -3.04 9.18
CA ALA A 650 -21.00 -2.89 8.90
C ALA A 650 -21.69 -2.03 9.98
N GLU A 651 -21.36 -2.22 11.25
CA GLU A 651 -21.86 -1.42 12.37
C GLU A 651 -21.46 0.05 12.22
N ALA A 652 -20.22 0.32 11.80
CA ALA A 652 -19.75 1.67 11.47
C ALA A 652 -20.54 2.33 10.33
N LYS A 653 -21.29 1.54 9.54
CA LYS A 653 -22.21 1.99 8.50
C LYS A 653 -23.69 1.90 8.91
N ARG A 654 -23.94 1.78 10.21
CA ARG A 654 -25.28 1.70 10.82
C ARG A 654 -26.06 0.44 10.43
N ILE A 655 -25.37 -0.64 10.10
CA ILE A 655 -25.97 -1.98 9.97
C ILE A 655 -25.55 -2.74 11.22
N LYS A 656 -26.40 -2.74 12.25
CA LYS A 656 -26.09 -3.29 13.57
C LYS A 656 -27.25 -4.11 14.11
N LEU A 657 -26.95 -5.31 14.61
CA LEU A 657 -27.89 -6.08 15.41
C LEU A 657 -27.87 -5.55 16.86
N VAL A 658 -29.05 -5.37 17.44
CA VAL A 658 -29.23 -4.98 18.84
C VAL A 658 -29.56 -6.23 19.63
N GLU A 659 -28.74 -6.53 20.65
CA GLU A 659 -28.94 -7.68 21.51
C GLU A 659 -29.72 -7.28 22.77
N HIS A 660 -30.75 -8.05 23.11
CA HIS A 660 -31.47 -7.93 24.38
C HIS A 660 -31.44 -9.25 25.13
N THR A 661 -31.21 -9.17 26.44
CA THR A 661 -31.39 -10.30 27.34
C THR A 661 -32.80 -10.23 27.92
N LEU A 662 -33.60 -11.27 27.68
CA LEU A 662 -34.95 -11.49 28.17
C LEU A 662 -34.93 -11.96 29.62
#